data_AF-A0A3C0VVX9-F1
#
_entry.id   AF-A0A3C0VVX9-F1
#
_cell.length_a   1.000
_cell.length_b   1.000
_cell.length_c   1.000
_cell.angle_alpha   90.00
_cell.angle_beta   90.00
_cell.angle_gamma   90.00
#
_symmetry.space_group_name_H-M   'P 1'
#
loop_
_entity.id
_entity.type
_entity.pdbx_description
1 polymer ?
#
loop_
_entity_poly.entity_id
_entity_poly.type
_entity_poly.pdbx_seq_one_letter_code
_entity_poly.pdbx_strand_id
1 'polypeptide(L)'
;MILGLGQALGQNPRIQIPFELQDKSLRLTEWARQPMLLNPVALSFDYEGRLYVVETARRGTVDIDIRSHKEWVIEDLSSETIPQLRRMFRTKMAPELSEQNKSWLADRNGDGSHDWRDLMAVKERIHLLQDTDDDGKADVATVFAEGFNQEINGVMAGVLPYRGDVFATIYPDVWKLNDINDDGYADKREVFFHGFGVHAAFDGHDLHGLTVGPDGKLYFSVGDNGFSVRTREGRLLHHPNTGGVLRCNWDGSGLEVFATGLRNVQELAFDDFGNLFSVDNDGDIREERERFVYITEGSDSGWRLNWQFKKGGWPGRTQTPEYCPWIDEKLWLPHWPGQAAYITPPMSEFSVGPGGFKYNPGTALNDRYKGAFFLCEFPVQKVTAFKTEPKGAYFKMVDEHIFLFGMMASAINFGPDGSLYVANWDGKWQPNELGSIWMVDDPAIRKSEQRKQVAELLRSNFASHTNPILIGLLSHADQRIRLEAQFELARRDRFDELLGLATDPKGDRLARVHAMWGLGQLRAGRQRDKRLAKRLPFADIDYEIRAQAAKLAGTRALTLATPRLVDLLCDKSARVQFHAAMALGQAGSSETTSHLFALLERNKDRDAYIRHAAIMGLTGSAEPEQLIASSSHGSAAVRVAAVAALRRLRHTGAEKFLNDKSEWVLREAVSAIHDDESILEALPSVANLLPGS
;
A
#
# COMPACT_ATOMS: atom_id res chain seq x y z
N MET A 1 -7.29 1.15 40.17
CA MET A 1 -7.70 -0.06 40.90
C MET A 1 -6.81 -1.18 40.39
N ILE A 2 -6.02 -1.77 41.27
CA ILE A 2 -5.00 -2.78 40.98
C ILE A 2 -5.72 -4.09 40.63
N LEU A 3 -5.42 -4.69 39.48
CA LEU A 3 -5.75 -6.08 39.17
C LEU A 3 -4.53 -6.75 38.55
N GLY A 4 -3.63 -7.21 39.42
CA GLY A 4 -2.81 -8.37 39.13
C GLY A 4 -3.54 -9.60 39.62
N LEU A 5 -3.58 -10.64 38.79
CA LEU A 5 -3.55 -12.06 39.15
C LEU A 5 -3.73 -12.86 37.85
N GLY A 6 -2.62 -13.40 37.36
CA GLY A 6 -2.63 -14.48 36.37
C GLY A 6 -3.30 -15.69 37.00
N GLN A 7 -4.57 -15.89 36.71
CA GLN A 7 -5.18 -17.20 36.74
C GLN A 7 -5.20 -17.70 35.29
N ALA A 8 -4.68 -18.91 35.09
CA ALA A 8 -4.95 -19.69 33.89
C ALA A 8 -6.47 -19.89 33.83
N LEU A 9 -7.16 -18.95 33.16
CA LEU A 9 -8.54 -19.12 32.76
C LEU A 9 -8.52 -20.28 31.77
N GLY A 10 -9.02 -21.44 32.21
CA GLY A 10 -9.37 -22.51 31.30
C GLY A 10 -10.15 -21.90 30.14
N GLN A 11 -9.66 -22.10 28.91
CA GLN A 11 -10.32 -21.55 27.74
C GLN A 11 -11.78 -22.00 27.77
N ASN A 12 -12.70 -21.04 27.90
CA ASN A 12 -14.12 -21.33 27.68
C ASN A 12 -14.23 -22.10 26.37
N PRO A 13 -14.96 -23.23 26.31
CA PRO A 13 -15.13 -23.96 25.07
C PRO A 13 -15.65 -22.96 24.03
N ARG A 14 -14.82 -22.69 23.01
CA ARG A 14 -15.17 -21.74 21.97
C ARG A 14 -16.49 -22.21 21.37
N ILE A 15 -17.52 -21.37 21.47
CA ILE A 15 -18.73 -21.56 20.67
C ILE A 15 -18.26 -21.41 19.22
N GLN A 16 -18.19 -22.51 18.49
CA GLN A 16 -17.78 -22.50 17.10
C GLN A 16 -18.91 -21.86 16.30
N ILE A 17 -18.69 -20.60 15.90
CA ILE A 17 -19.61 -19.91 15.01
C ILE A 17 -19.46 -20.59 13.64
N PRO A 18 -20.56 -21.09 13.05
CA PRO A 18 -20.48 -21.71 11.74
C PRO A 18 -20.01 -20.67 10.72
N PHE A 19 -19.08 -21.07 9.85
CA PHE A 19 -18.64 -20.22 8.76
C PHE A 19 -19.75 -20.15 7.71
N GLU A 20 -20.21 -18.95 7.38
CA GLU A 20 -21.36 -18.73 6.52
C GLU A 20 -21.04 -17.77 5.38
N LEU A 21 -21.22 -18.24 4.14
CA LEU A 21 -21.24 -17.39 2.96
C LEU A 21 -22.62 -16.75 2.81
N GLN A 22 -22.66 -15.45 2.52
CA GLN A 22 -23.92 -14.76 2.24
C GLN A 22 -24.54 -15.25 0.92
N ASP A 23 -23.72 -15.43 -0.11
CA ASP A 23 -24.15 -16.02 -1.38
C ASP A 23 -24.20 -17.54 -1.28
N LYS A 24 -25.42 -18.10 -1.39
CA LYS A 24 -25.67 -19.54 -1.27
C LYS A 24 -25.35 -20.33 -2.53
N SER A 25 -25.01 -19.67 -3.65
CA SER A 25 -24.50 -20.36 -4.84
C SER A 25 -23.04 -20.79 -4.66
N LEU A 26 -22.31 -20.11 -3.76
CA LEU A 26 -20.93 -20.41 -3.45
C LEU A 26 -20.82 -21.53 -2.40
N ARG A 27 -19.72 -22.27 -2.46
CA ARG A 27 -19.37 -23.31 -1.51
C ARG A 27 -18.06 -22.97 -0.81
N LEU A 28 -18.07 -23.14 0.51
CA LEU A 28 -16.89 -23.07 1.36
C LEU A 28 -16.41 -24.50 1.67
N THR A 29 -15.15 -24.80 1.41
CA THR A 29 -14.52 -26.11 1.69
C THR A 29 -13.15 -25.93 2.33
N GLU A 30 -12.84 -26.72 3.34
CA GLU A 30 -11.50 -26.76 3.91
C GLU A 30 -10.52 -27.34 2.88
N TRP A 31 -9.45 -26.60 2.57
CA TRP A 31 -8.44 -26.97 1.59
C TRP A 31 -7.17 -27.51 2.27
N ALA A 32 -6.73 -26.88 3.36
CA ALA A 32 -5.61 -27.34 4.16
C ALA A 32 -5.84 -27.03 5.64
N ARG A 33 -5.21 -27.80 6.54
CA ARG A 33 -5.22 -27.55 7.99
C ARG A 33 -3.99 -28.08 8.69
N GLN A 34 -3.83 -27.75 9.97
CA GLN A 34 -2.81 -28.35 10.82
C GLN A 34 -2.78 -29.90 10.68
N PRO A 35 -1.60 -30.53 10.64
CA PRO A 35 -0.28 -29.97 10.92
C PRO A 35 0.44 -29.31 9.72
N MET A 36 -0.21 -29.15 8.55
CA MET A 36 0.45 -28.64 7.34
C MET A 36 0.97 -27.20 7.48
N LEU A 37 0.27 -26.39 8.28
CA LEU A 37 0.56 -25.00 8.58
C LEU A 37 -0.11 -24.61 9.91
N LEU A 38 0.41 -23.58 10.55
CA LEU A 38 -0.18 -22.91 11.71
C LEU A 38 -0.23 -21.41 11.46
N ASN A 39 -1.06 -20.69 12.22
CA ASN A 39 -1.04 -19.23 12.31
C ASN A 39 -0.83 -18.46 10.98
N PRO A 40 -1.60 -18.76 9.91
CA PRO A 40 -1.38 -18.14 8.61
C PRO A 40 -1.74 -16.66 8.63
N VAL A 41 -0.86 -15.80 8.12
CA VAL A 41 -1.07 -14.33 8.11
C VAL A 41 -0.90 -13.68 6.74
N ALA A 42 -0.29 -14.37 5.77
CA ALA A 42 -0.25 -13.94 4.38
C ALA A 42 -0.24 -15.17 3.46
N LEU A 43 -0.78 -15.04 2.24
CA LEU A 43 -0.78 -16.13 1.27
C LEU A 43 -0.80 -15.63 -0.18
N SER A 44 -0.11 -16.34 -1.06
CA SER A 44 -0.11 -16.05 -2.50
C SER A 44 0.20 -17.27 -3.35
N PHE A 45 -0.44 -17.34 -4.52
CA PHE A 45 -0.24 -18.42 -5.47
C PHE A 45 0.78 -18.03 -6.53
N ASP A 46 1.57 -19.02 -6.94
CA ASP A 46 2.18 -18.94 -8.27
C ASP A 46 1.20 -19.41 -9.36
N TYR A 47 1.61 -19.33 -10.62
CA TYR A 47 0.73 -19.73 -11.72
C TYR A 47 0.62 -21.24 -11.91
N GLU A 48 1.51 -22.05 -11.34
CA GLU A 48 1.36 -23.51 -11.33
C GLU A 48 0.21 -23.96 -10.42
N GLY A 49 -0.15 -23.14 -9.43
CA GLY A 49 -1.19 -23.42 -8.45
C GLY A 49 -0.62 -23.84 -7.09
N ARG A 50 0.67 -23.61 -6.86
CA ARG A 50 1.31 -23.84 -5.58
C ARG A 50 1.05 -22.64 -4.68
N LEU A 51 0.60 -22.89 -3.46
CA LEU A 51 0.28 -21.86 -2.48
C LEU A 51 1.44 -21.63 -1.53
N TYR A 52 1.97 -20.41 -1.51
CA TYR A 52 2.91 -19.96 -0.50
C TYR A 52 2.14 -19.31 0.65
N VAL A 53 2.39 -19.75 1.88
CA VAL A 53 1.71 -19.26 3.08
C VAL A 53 2.75 -18.82 4.10
N VAL A 54 2.59 -17.61 4.65
CA VAL A 54 3.39 -17.15 5.79
C VAL A 54 2.73 -17.59 7.08
N GLU A 55 3.49 -18.31 7.91
CA GLU A 55 3.17 -18.67 9.29
C GLU A 55 3.98 -17.77 10.23
N THR A 56 3.28 -17.10 11.14
CA THR A 56 3.92 -16.31 12.21
C THR A 56 3.92 -17.06 13.54
N ALA A 57 5.05 -16.97 14.23
CA ALA A 57 5.15 -17.32 15.64
C ALA A 57 5.60 -16.14 16.50
N ARG A 58 6.05 -15.04 15.90
CA ARG A 58 6.63 -13.87 16.60
C ARG A 58 5.58 -12.91 17.15
N ARG A 59 4.45 -12.77 16.46
CA ARG A 59 3.35 -11.89 16.86
C ARG A 59 2.87 -12.21 18.27
N GLY A 60 2.81 -11.20 19.15
CA GLY A 60 2.39 -11.36 20.55
C GLY A 60 3.30 -12.26 21.39
N THR A 61 4.50 -12.63 20.91
CA THR A 61 5.48 -13.44 21.64
C THR A 61 6.81 -12.74 21.82
N VAL A 62 7.48 -12.35 20.74
CA VAL A 62 8.80 -11.70 20.74
C VAL A 62 8.86 -10.45 19.87
N ASP A 63 7.82 -10.17 19.07
CA ASP A 63 7.69 -8.86 18.46
C ASP A 63 7.34 -7.81 19.54
N ILE A 64 8.16 -6.77 19.65
CA ILE A 64 8.08 -5.82 20.77
C ILE A 64 6.99 -4.80 20.52
N ASP A 65 5.91 -4.83 21.31
CA ASP A 65 4.89 -3.77 21.30
C ASP A 65 5.33 -2.58 22.16
N ILE A 66 5.75 -1.50 21.50
CA ILE A 66 6.23 -0.28 22.17
C ILE A 66 5.21 0.33 23.15
N ARG A 67 3.90 0.08 22.95
CA ARG A 67 2.84 0.60 23.84
C ARG A 67 2.93 -0.01 25.25
N SER A 68 3.53 -1.19 25.38
CA SER A 68 3.79 -1.86 26.65
C SER A 68 5.05 -1.34 27.37
N HIS A 69 5.92 -0.61 26.66
CA HIS A 69 7.21 -0.09 27.15
C HIS A 69 7.21 1.45 27.15
N LYS A 70 6.34 2.04 27.97
CA LYS A 70 6.04 3.48 27.94
C LYS A 70 7.26 4.38 28.17
N GLU A 71 8.23 3.88 28.92
CA GLU A 71 9.49 4.54 29.24
C GLU A 71 10.52 4.49 28.10
N TRP A 72 10.27 3.71 27.05
CA TRP A 72 11.15 3.64 25.86
C TRP A 72 10.68 4.58 24.75
N VAL A 73 9.41 4.99 24.74
CA VAL A 73 8.78 5.74 23.64
C VAL A 73 9.58 6.95 23.17
N ILE A 74 10.14 7.77 24.06
CA ILE A 74 10.92 8.95 23.64
C ILE A 74 12.23 8.55 22.95
N GLU A 75 12.91 7.52 23.46
CA GLU A 75 14.14 7.00 22.86
C GLU A 75 13.84 6.30 21.52
N ASP A 76 12.73 5.55 21.46
CA ASP A 76 12.25 4.88 20.26
C ASP A 76 11.92 5.88 19.14
N LEU A 77 11.13 6.92 19.45
CA LEU A 77 10.80 7.99 18.51
C LEU A 77 12.02 8.81 18.06
N SER A 78 13.14 8.74 18.79
CA SER A 78 14.42 9.36 18.38
C SER A 78 15.26 8.46 17.46
N SER A 79 14.88 7.19 17.29
CA SER A 79 15.52 6.27 16.38
C SER A 79 15.12 6.59 14.95
N GLU A 80 16.12 6.71 14.08
CA GLU A 80 15.91 7.01 12.65
C GLU A 80 16.52 5.93 11.76
N THR A 81 17.23 4.96 12.34
CA THR A 81 18.01 3.96 11.61
C THR A 81 18.02 2.62 12.33
N ILE A 82 18.16 1.53 11.57
CA ILE A 82 18.24 0.17 12.11
C ILE A 82 19.36 -0.01 13.16
N PRO A 83 20.57 0.55 13.00
CA PRO A 83 21.59 0.49 14.05
C PRO A 83 21.21 1.20 15.35
N GLN A 84 20.39 2.25 15.31
CA GLN A 84 19.88 2.93 16.51
C GLN A 84 18.83 2.05 17.21
N LEU A 85 17.84 1.52 16.49
CA LEU A 85 16.85 0.60 17.04
C LEU A 85 17.49 -0.63 17.68
N ARG A 86 18.43 -1.27 16.98
CA ARG A 86 19.16 -2.44 17.50
C ARG A 86 19.94 -2.09 18.77
N ARG A 87 20.54 -0.90 18.83
CA ARG A 87 21.24 -0.43 20.05
C ARG A 87 20.26 -0.28 21.20
N MET A 88 19.11 0.35 20.95
CA MET A 88 18.05 0.49 21.95
C MET A 88 17.64 -0.89 22.49
N PHE A 89 17.32 -1.85 21.62
CA PHE A 89 16.92 -3.20 22.03
C PHE A 89 17.98 -3.87 22.90
N ARG A 90 19.25 -3.85 22.46
CA ARG A 90 20.36 -4.48 23.20
C ARG A 90 20.66 -3.78 24.53
N THR A 91 20.40 -2.48 24.64
CA THR A 91 20.58 -1.73 25.90
C THR A 91 19.41 -1.95 26.85
N LYS A 92 18.17 -1.91 26.37
CA LYS A 92 16.96 -2.10 27.19
C LYS A 92 16.75 -3.54 27.63
N MET A 93 17.23 -4.50 26.85
CA MET A 93 17.17 -5.93 27.13
C MET A 93 18.58 -6.51 27.29
N ALA A 94 19.49 -5.79 27.95
CA ALA A 94 20.84 -6.28 28.21
C ALA A 94 20.83 -7.43 29.23
N PRO A 95 21.79 -8.38 29.19
CA PRO A 95 21.85 -9.50 30.15
C PRO A 95 21.91 -9.04 31.62
N GLU A 96 22.55 -7.90 31.88
CA GLU A 96 22.64 -7.28 33.21
C GLU A 96 21.27 -6.84 33.76
N LEU A 97 20.27 -6.70 32.89
CA LEU A 97 18.88 -6.36 33.23
C LEU A 97 17.97 -7.60 33.33
N SER A 98 18.50 -8.82 33.20
CA SER A 98 17.72 -10.07 33.21
C SER A 98 16.70 -10.15 34.36
N GLU A 99 17.10 -9.86 35.60
CA GLU A 99 16.19 -9.89 36.75
C GLU A 99 15.05 -8.85 36.65
N GLN A 100 15.28 -7.72 36.00
CA GLN A 100 14.23 -6.70 35.75
C GLN A 100 13.29 -7.16 34.63
N ASN A 101 13.84 -7.79 33.60
CA ASN A 101 13.11 -8.22 32.41
C ASN A 101 12.27 -9.48 32.61
N LYS A 102 12.64 -10.32 33.58
CA LYS A 102 11.98 -11.59 33.93
C LYS A 102 10.46 -11.50 34.07
N SER A 103 9.93 -10.33 34.44
CA SER A 103 8.49 -10.11 34.61
C SER A 103 7.70 -10.07 33.31
N TRP A 104 8.33 -9.77 32.17
CA TRP A 104 7.67 -9.56 30.88
C TRP A 104 8.34 -10.27 29.70
N LEU A 105 9.64 -10.55 29.78
CA LEU A 105 10.40 -11.28 28.76
C LEU A 105 10.68 -12.71 29.25
N ALA A 106 10.12 -13.72 28.60
CA ALA A 106 10.41 -15.12 28.94
C ALA A 106 11.79 -15.55 28.41
N ASP A 107 12.50 -16.36 29.20
CA ASP A 107 13.72 -17.08 28.81
C ASP A 107 13.33 -18.19 27.82
N ARG A 108 13.45 -17.88 26.53
CA ARG A 108 13.02 -18.74 25.42
C ARG A 108 14.16 -19.55 24.85
N ASN A 109 15.39 -19.08 25.00
CA ASN A 109 16.56 -19.82 24.54
C ASN A 109 17.09 -20.82 25.59
N GLY A 110 16.62 -20.73 26.85
CA GLY A 110 16.93 -21.62 27.96
C GLY A 110 18.31 -21.38 28.59
N ASP A 111 18.90 -20.20 28.42
CA ASP A 111 20.23 -19.87 28.94
C ASP A 111 20.22 -19.26 30.35
N GLY A 112 19.04 -19.05 30.93
CA GLY A 112 18.84 -18.47 32.26
C GLY A 112 18.87 -16.93 32.29
N SER A 113 19.07 -16.28 31.15
CA SER A 113 19.00 -14.83 30.98
C SER A 113 17.68 -14.44 30.30
N HIS A 114 17.07 -13.34 30.75
CA HIS A 114 15.89 -12.75 30.13
C HIS A 114 16.32 -11.49 29.34
N ASP A 115 16.81 -11.68 28.12
CA ASP A 115 17.52 -10.65 27.35
C ASP A 115 17.22 -10.68 25.83
N TRP A 116 17.80 -9.75 25.07
CA TRP A 116 17.53 -9.60 23.63
C TRP A 116 17.74 -10.88 22.80
N ARG A 117 18.51 -11.86 23.29
CA ARG A 117 18.70 -13.16 22.62
C ARG A 117 17.45 -14.03 22.66
N ASP A 118 16.55 -13.82 23.61
CA ASP A 118 15.25 -14.52 23.67
C ASP A 118 14.37 -14.20 22.48
N LEU A 119 14.51 -12.99 21.92
CA LEU A 119 13.79 -12.58 20.73
C LEU A 119 14.22 -13.39 19.50
N MET A 120 15.41 -13.99 19.53
CA MET A 120 15.96 -14.80 18.46
C MET A 120 15.56 -16.27 18.55
N ALA A 121 14.90 -16.71 19.62
CA ALA A 121 14.47 -18.10 19.75
C ALA A 121 13.28 -18.45 18.84
N VAL A 122 12.47 -17.47 18.46
CA VAL A 122 11.23 -17.66 17.68
C VAL A 122 11.46 -17.30 16.21
N LYS A 123 11.14 -18.24 15.33
CA LYS A 123 11.35 -18.15 13.88
C LYS A 123 10.06 -17.92 13.11
N GLU A 124 10.17 -17.26 11.97
CA GLU A 124 9.11 -17.13 10.97
C GLU A 124 9.29 -18.16 9.86
N ARG A 125 8.18 -18.52 9.20
CA ARG A 125 8.15 -19.58 8.19
C ARG A 125 7.33 -19.19 6.98
N ILE A 126 7.76 -19.70 5.83
CA ILE A 126 7.00 -19.76 4.60
C ILE A 126 6.77 -21.24 4.29
N HIS A 127 5.51 -21.63 4.15
CA HIS A 127 5.07 -22.96 3.74
C HIS A 127 4.73 -22.95 2.25
N LEU A 128 5.02 -24.05 1.58
CA LEU A 128 4.57 -24.36 0.23
C LEU A 128 3.57 -25.50 0.30
N LEU A 129 2.34 -25.23 -0.13
CA LEU A 129 1.23 -26.19 -0.15
C LEU A 129 0.79 -26.45 -1.59
N GLN A 130 0.40 -27.68 -1.90
CA GLN A 130 -0.05 -28.06 -3.24
C GLN A 130 -1.18 -29.08 -3.14
N ASP A 131 -2.04 -29.05 -4.14
CA ASP A 131 -3.08 -30.05 -4.43
C ASP A 131 -2.62 -30.76 -5.73
N THR A 132 -1.98 -31.92 -5.60
CA THR A 132 -1.33 -32.58 -6.75
C THR A 132 -2.25 -33.48 -7.56
N ASP A 133 -3.45 -33.77 -7.06
CA ASP A 133 -4.45 -34.61 -7.72
C ASP A 133 -5.75 -33.89 -8.14
N ASP A 134 -5.85 -32.56 -7.92
CA ASP A 134 -7.00 -31.70 -8.24
C ASP A 134 -8.30 -32.15 -7.55
N ASP A 135 -8.20 -32.77 -6.36
CA ASP A 135 -9.37 -33.17 -5.55
C ASP A 135 -9.99 -32.02 -4.75
N GLY A 136 -9.33 -30.86 -4.73
CA GLY A 136 -9.73 -29.67 -4.00
C GLY A 136 -9.21 -29.63 -2.56
N LYS A 137 -8.13 -30.36 -2.25
CA LYS A 137 -7.41 -30.31 -0.98
C LYS A 137 -5.92 -30.34 -1.21
N ALA A 138 -5.18 -29.68 -0.33
CA ALA A 138 -3.74 -29.82 -0.32
C ALA A 138 -3.34 -31.21 0.18
N ASP A 139 -2.42 -31.85 -0.53
CA ASP A 139 -1.82 -33.14 -0.20
C ASP A 139 -0.30 -33.05 0.03
N VAL A 140 0.32 -31.93 -0.37
CA VAL A 140 1.73 -31.60 -0.10
C VAL A 140 1.82 -30.40 0.84
N ALA A 141 2.73 -30.50 1.82
CA ALA A 141 3.14 -29.39 2.67
C ALA A 141 4.64 -29.44 2.98
N THR A 142 5.36 -28.41 2.55
CA THR A 142 6.81 -28.26 2.77
C THR A 142 7.09 -26.91 3.42
N VAL A 143 8.06 -26.85 4.34
CA VAL A 143 8.58 -25.57 4.82
C VAL A 143 9.58 -25.04 3.78
N PHE A 144 9.09 -24.19 2.89
CA PHE A 144 9.87 -23.57 1.81
C PHE A 144 11.06 -22.77 2.35
N ALA A 145 10.81 -21.95 3.38
CA ALA A 145 11.85 -21.19 4.06
C ALA A 145 11.51 -21.03 5.55
N GLU A 146 12.49 -21.19 6.41
CA GLU A 146 12.41 -20.89 7.84
C GLU A 146 13.60 -20.01 8.24
N GLY A 147 13.40 -19.14 9.24
CA GLY A 147 14.45 -18.33 9.86
C GLY A 147 13.91 -16.98 10.27
N PHE A 148 14.62 -15.90 9.91
CA PHE A 148 14.15 -14.51 10.05
C PHE A 148 13.86 -14.12 11.51
N ASN A 149 14.79 -14.47 12.39
CA ASN A 149 14.70 -14.39 13.84
C ASN A 149 15.84 -13.55 14.44
N GLN A 150 16.24 -12.46 13.79
CA GLN A 150 17.09 -11.46 14.43
C GLN A 150 16.30 -10.72 15.51
N GLU A 151 17.02 -10.07 16.42
CA GLU A 151 16.46 -9.39 17.59
C GLU A 151 15.48 -8.26 17.26
N ILE A 152 15.62 -7.67 16.06
CA ILE A 152 14.76 -6.59 15.55
C ILE A 152 13.84 -7.05 14.42
N ASN A 153 13.77 -8.36 14.14
CA ASN A 153 12.84 -8.83 13.13
C ASN A 153 11.41 -8.66 13.63
N GLY A 154 10.56 -8.03 12.83
CA GLY A 154 9.13 -7.96 13.11
C GLY A 154 8.41 -9.26 12.74
N VAL A 155 7.13 -9.17 12.40
CA VAL A 155 6.32 -10.27 11.89
C VAL A 155 6.49 -10.38 10.38
N MET A 156 6.66 -11.60 9.86
CA MET A 156 6.59 -11.81 8.43
C MET A 156 5.13 -11.72 8.00
N ALA A 157 4.83 -10.82 7.07
CA ALA A 157 3.43 -10.49 6.78
C ALA A 157 3.17 -10.13 5.31
N GLY A 158 3.95 -10.73 4.41
CA GLY A 158 3.70 -10.71 2.98
C GLY A 158 4.55 -11.74 2.24
N VAL A 159 3.98 -12.35 1.21
CA VAL A 159 4.66 -13.29 0.31
C VAL A 159 4.12 -13.15 -1.11
N LEU A 160 5.00 -13.13 -2.11
CA LEU A 160 4.65 -13.05 -3.52
C LEU A 160 5.59 -13.93 -4.35
N PRO A 161 5.15 -15.13 -4.78
CA PRO A 161 5.84 -15.85 -5.83
C PRO A 161 5.57 -15.18 -7.18
N TYR A 162 6.63 -14.86 -7.92
CA TYR A 162 6.53 -14.26 -9.24
C TYR A 162 7.78 -14.55 -10.08
N ARG A 163 7.57 -15.14 -11.27
CA ARG A 163 8.62 -15.42 -12.27
C ARG A 163 9.85 -16.19 -11.72
N GLY A 164 9.61 -17.19 -10.87
CA GLY A 164 10.65 -18.04 -10.27
C GLY A 164 11.34 -17.44 -9.04
N ASP A 165 11.00 -16.21 -8.68
CA ASP A 165 11.39 -15.59 -7.41
C ASP A 165 10.23 -15.69 -6.41
N VAL A 166 10.53 -15.74 -5.12
CA VAL A 166 9.57 -15.56 -4.02
C VAL A 166 10.02 -14.38 -3.19
N PHE A 167 9.23 -13.31 -3.22
CA PHE A 167 9.47 -12.14 -2.38
C PHE A 167 8.77 -12.31 -1.04
N ALA A 168 9.41 -11.89 0.04
CA ALA A 168 8.83 -11.91 1.37
C ALA A 168 9.16 -10.63 2.14
N THR A 169 8.24 -10.19 2.99
CA THR A 169 8.35 -8.94 3.73
C THR A 169 8.38 -9.18 5.23
N ILE A 170 9.45 -8.72 5.89
CA ILE A 170 9.65 -8.81 7.34
C ILE A 170 10.61 -7.69 7.75
N TYR A 171 10.28 -6.82 8.71
CA TYR A 171 11.26 -5.82 9.13
C TYR A 171 12.57 -6.47 9.57
N PRO A 172 13.75 -5.89 9.25
CA PRO A 172 13.95 -4.65 8.50
C PRO A 172 14.15 -4.81 6.99
N ASP A 173 13.79 -5.96 6.44
CA ASP A 173 14.24 -6.46 5.13
C ASP A 173 13.08 -6.83 4.18
N VAL A 174 13.24 -6.48 2.91
CA VAL A 174 12.55 -7.19 1.83
C VAL A 174 13.46 -8.32 1.38
N TRP A 175 12.96 -9.55 1.40
CA TRP A 175 13.71 -10.73 0.97
C TRP A 175 13.33 -11.15 -0.45
N LYS A 176 14.34 -11.63 -1.18
CA LYS A 176 14.18 -12.33 -2.46
C LYS A 176 14.72 -13.76 -2.29
N LEU A 177 13.85 -14.74 -2.45
CA LEU A 177 14.13 -16.15 -2.27
C LEU A 177 13.98 -16.88 -3.63
N ASN A 178 14.77 -17.92 -3.85
CA ASN A 178 14.69 -18.75 -5.05
C ASN A 178 14.77 -20.22 -4.72
N ASP A 179 13.96 -21.01 -5.42
CA ASP A 179 14.09 -22.45 -5.56
C ASP A 179 14.67 -22.72 -6.96
N ILE A 180 15.93 -23.11 -7.00
CA ILE A 180 16.71 -23.22 -8.25
C ILE A 180 16.53 -24.60 -8.87
N ASN A 181 16.27 -25.62 -8.07
CA ASN A 181 16.16 -27.01 -8.49
C ASN A 181 14.70 -27.54 -8.51
N ASP A 182 13.73 -26.70 -8.14
CA ASP A 182 12.29 -26.99 -8.08
C ASP A 182 11.95 -28.12 -7.10
N ASP A 183 12.71 -28.24 -6.00
CA ASP A 183 12.51 -29.26 -4.96
C ASP A 183 11.56 -28.81 -3.83
N GLY A 184 11.06 -27.57 -3.91
CA GLY A 184 10.16 -26.98 -2.93
C GLY A 184 10.85 -26.27 -1.77
N TYR A 185 12.16 -26.00 -1.85
CA TYR A 185 12.94 -25.29 -0.84
C TYR A 185 13.66 -24.06 -1.40
N ALA A 186 13.80 -23.02 -0.56
CA ALA A 186 14.55 -21.82 -0.92
C ALA A 186 16.08 -22.06 -0.84
N ASP A 187 16.69 -22.39 -1.97
CA ASP A 187 18.15 -22.55 -2.16
C ASP A 187 18.93 -21.25 -1.96
N LYS A 188 18.44 -20.14 -2.54
CA LYS A 188 19.10 -18.83 -2.49
C LYS A 188 18.24 -17.84 -1.71
N ARG A 189 18.89 -17.08 -0.82
CA ARG A 189 18.26 -16.02 -0.02
C ARG A 189 19.05 -14.73 -0.16
N GLU A 190 18.41 -13.68 -0.64
CA GLU A 190 18.99 -12.35 -0.82
C GLU A 190 18.19 -11.33 0.00
N VAL A 191 18.87 -10.51 0.80
CA VAL A 191 18.30 -9.27 1.34
C VAL A 191 18.19 -8.31 0.16
N PHE A 192 16.97 -8.16 -0.37
CA PHE A 192 16.70 -7.37 -1.56
C PHE A 192 16.78 -5.88 -1.26
N PHE A 193 16.24 -5.47 -0.11
CA PHE A 193 16.38 -4.14 0.49
C PHE A 193 16.47 -4.24 2.01
N HIS A 194 17.23 -3.33 2.62
CA HIS A 194 17.41 -3.22 4.07
C HIS A 194 17.19 -1.78 4.53
N GLY A 195 16.47 -1.59 5.64
CA GLY A 195 16.32 -0.27 6.27
C GLY A 195 14.89 0.13 6.62
N PHE A 196 13.98 -0.83 6.77
CA PHE A 196 12.58 -0.59 7.14
C PHE A 196 12.33 -0.93 8.61
N GLY A 197 11.35 -0.31 9.26
CA GLY A 197 11.08 -0.49 10.68
C GLY A 197 12.18 0.10 11.55
N VAL A 198 12.29 1.43 11.58
CA VAL A 198 13.32 2.14 12.36
C VAL A 198 12.90 2.43 13.80
N HIS A 199 11.62 2.19 14.12
CA HIS A 199 11.04 2.20 15.45
C HIS A 199 10.66 0.77 15.89
N ALA A 200 10.53 0.56 17.20
CA ALA A 200 10.02 -0.65 17.80
C ALA A 200 8.58 -0.92 17.33
N ALA A 201 8.22 -2.20 17.23
CA ALA A 201 6.99 -2.57 16.57
C ALA A 201 5.71 -2.09 17.29
N PHE A 202 4.66 -1.90 16.50
CA PHE A 202 3.28 -2.04 16.96
C PHE A 202 2.84 -3.43 16.52
N ASP A 203 3.21 -4.44 17.31
CA ASP A 203 2.99 -5.88 17.09
C ASP A 203 2.25 -6.20 15.77
N GLY A 204 3.01 -6.46 14.70
CA GLY A 204 2.54 -6.71 13.33
C GLY A 204 2.16 -5.51 12.44
N HIS A 205 2.59 -4.30 12.77
CA HIS A 205 2.65 -3.15 11.85
C HIS A 205 4.00 -3.17 11.12
N ASP A 206 4.10 -4.04 10.13
CA ASP A 206 5.35 -4.46 9.49
C ASP A 206 5.43 -4.04 8.01
N LEU A 207 6.29 -4.70 7.23
CA LEU A 207 6.21 -4.69 5.78
C LEU A 207 5.14 -5.68 5.29
N HIS A 208 4.30 -5.25 4.34
CA HIS A 208 3.20 -6.05 3.84
C HIS A 208 3.00 -5.88 2.32
N GLY A 209 1.81 -6.22 1.81
CA GLY A 209 1.23 -5.67 0.57
C GLY A 209 1.99 -5.92 -0.73
N LEU A 210 2.80 -6.98 -0.82
CA LEU A 210 3.51 -7.33 -2.05
C LEU A 210 2.52 -7.55 -3.21
N THR A 211 2.65 -6.75 -4.27
CA THR A 211 1.80 -6.88 -5.47
C THR A 211 2.51 -6.39 -6.73
N VAL A 212 1.99 -6.78 -7.89
CA VAL A 212 2.48 -6.34 -9.19
C VAL A 212 1.64 -5.18 -9.70
N GLY A 213 2.29 -4.04 -9.95
CA GLY A 213 1.61 -2.88 -10.51
C GLY A 213 1.34 -3.01 -12.02
N PRO A 214 0.34 -2.28 -12.56
CA PRO A 214 0.06 -2.25 -14.00
C PRO A 214 1.21 -1.66 -14.84
N ASP A 215 2.12 -0.93 -14.20
CA ASP A 215 3.37 -0.42 -14.76
C ASP A 215 4.51 -1.47 -14.76
N GLY A 216 4.24 -2.72 -14.35
CA GLY A 216 5.21 -3.81 -14.36
C GLY A 216 6.24 -3.74 -13.24
N LYS A 217 6.02 -2.91 -12.21
CA LYS A 217 6.89 -2.79 -11.03
C LYS A 217 6.39 -3.63 -9.86
N LEU A 218 7.29 -3.97 -8.95
CA LEU A 218 6.97 -4.57 -7.65
C LEU A 218 6.56 -3.44 -6.69
N TYR A 219 5.40 -3.59 -6.04
CA TYR A 219 4.90 -2.71 -4.99
C TYR A 219 4.88 -3.45 -3.65
N PHE A 220 5.09 -2.72 -2.57
CA PHE A 220 4.91 -3.21 -1.20
C PHE A 220 4.58 -2.05 -0.26
N SER A 221 3.94 -2.36 0.86
CA SER A 221 3.60 -1.39 1.88
C SER A 221 4.51 -1.47 3.10
N VAL A 222 4.61 -0.35 3.80
CA VAL A 222 5.37 -0.17 5.04
C VAL A 222 4.43 0.38 6.10
N GLY A 223 4.38 -0.27 7.26
CA GLY A 223 3.73 0.25 8.46
C GLY A 223 4.41 1.50 9.02
N ASP A 224 3.84 2.06 10.08
CA ASP A 224 4.17 3.38 10.61
C ASP A 224 5.47 3.46 11.40
N ASN A 225 6.15 2.33 11.61
CA ASN A 225 7.52 2.29 12.13
C ASN A 225 8.57 2.85 11.14
N GLY A 226 8.10 3.23 9.94
CA GLY A 226 8.82 4.00 8.94
C GLY A 226 10.10 3.37 8.43
N PHE A 227 10.91 4.16 7.73
CA PHE A 227 12.04 3.63 6.98
C PHE A 227 13.14 4.64 6.68
N SER A 228 14.36 4.13 6.65
CA SER A 228 15.59 4.80 6.21
C SER A 228 16.36 3.85 5.30
N VAL A 229 15.87 3.68 4.06
CA VAL A 229 16.38 2.70 3.10
C VAL A 229 17.29 3.36 2.07
N ARG A 230 18.45 2.74 1.80
CA ARG A 230 19.30 3.15 0.67
C ARG A 230 18.90 2.37 -0.57
N THR A 231 18.56 3.11 -1.62
CA THR A 231 18.36 2.58 -2.98
C THR A 231 19.66 1.96 -3.51
N ARG A 232 19.55 1.08 -4.53
CA ARG A 232 20.73 0.52 -5.21
C ARG A 232 21.58 1.61 -5.88
N GLU A 233 20.95 2.73 -6.24
CA GLU A 233 21.59 3.92 -6.81
C GLU A 233 22.25 4.82 -5.75
N GLY A 234 22.14 4.49 -4.45
CA GLY A 234 22.81 5.20 -3.36
C GLY A 234 22.01 6.35 -2.73
N ARG A 235 20.85 6.70 -3.28
CA ARG A 235 19.92 7.66 -2.66
C ARG A 235 19.33 7.08 -1.38
N LEU A 236 19.29 7.88 -0.31
CA LEU A 236 18.58 7.56 0.93
C LEU A 236 17.13 8.03 0.82
N LEU A 237 16.19 7.11 1.00
CA LEU A 237 14.78 7.42 1.21
C LEU A 237 14.55 7.41 2.73
N HIS A 238 14.18 8.55 3.29
CA HIS A 238 14.17 8.78 4.73
C HIS A 238 12.83 9.32 5.20
N HIS A 239 12.02 8.43 5.77
CA HIS A 239 10.68 8.67 6.27
C HIS A 239 10.48 7.87 7.57
N PRO A 240 11.15 8.26 8.68
CA PRO A 240 11.15 7.48 9.90
C PRO A 240 9.77 7.43 10.58
N ASN A 241 8.96 8.49 10.45
CA ASN A 241 7.75 8.64 11.27
C ASN A 241 6.43 8.34 10.53
N THR A 242 6.45 7.57 9.43
CA THR A 242 5.24 7.36 8.63
C THR A 242 5.28 6.05 7.86
N GLY A 243 4.11 5.44 7.67
CA GLY A 243 3.92 4.34 6.75
C GLY A 243 3.76 4.84 5.31
N GLY A 244 3.76 3.91 4.37
CA GLY A 244 3.72 4.26 2.97
C GLY A 244 3.62 3.09 2.02
N VAL A 245 3.68 3.41 0.73
CA VAL A 245 3.80 2.44 -0.36
C VAL A 245 5.06 2.78 -1.14
N LEU A 246 5.89 1.77 -1.39
CA LEU A 246 7.06 1.89 -2.26
C LEU A 246 6.88 0.99 -3.47
N ARG A 247 7.63 1.32 -4.54
CA ARG A 247 7.74 0.47 -5.72
C ARG A 247 9.15 0.45 -6.28
N CYS A 248 9.50 -0.60 -7.02
CA CYS A 248 10.80 -0.75 -7.67
C CYS A 248 10.72 -1.64 -8.93
N ASN A 249 11.77 -1.65 -9.73
CA ASN A 249 11.95 -2.64 -10.78
C ASN A 249 12.33 -4.01 -10.18
N TRP A 250 12.12 -5.09 -10.93
CA TRP A 250 12.39 -6.47 -10.49
C TRP A 250 13.86 -6.78 -10.15
N ASP A 251 14.79 -5.96 -10.65
CA ASP A 251 16.22 -6.02 -10.32
C ASP A 251 16.60 -5.13 -9.12
N GLY A 252 15.61 -4.54 -8.46
CA GLY A 252 15.75 -3.66 -7.31
C GLY A 252 16.18 -2.23 -7.65
N SER A 253 16.37 -1.91 -8.94
CA SER A 253 16.64 -0.54 -9.38
C SER A 253 15.39 0.33 -9.29
N GLY A 254 15.59 1.64 -9.21
CA GLY A 254 14.49 2.61 -9.24
C GLY A 254 13.53 2.48 -8.06
N LEU A 255 14.02 2.08 -6.88
CA LEU A 255 13.23 2.12 -5.66
C LEU A 255 12.81 3.56 -5.36
N GLU A 256 11.51 3.76 -5.22
CA GLU A 256 10.90 5.07 -4.97
C GLU A 256 9.70 4.97 -4.04
N VAL A 257 9.45 6.07 -3.32
CA VAL A 257 8.27 6.24 -2.48
C VAL A 257 7.10 6.63 -3.37
N PHE A 258 6.08 5.79 -3.43
CA PHE A 258 4.86 6.04 -4.19
C PHE A 258 3.87 6.89 -3.39
N ALA A 259 3.73 6.62 -2.09
CA ALA A 259 2.84 7.35 -1.18
C ALA A 259 3.37 7.30 0.27
N THR A 260 2.99 8.29 1.08
CA THR A 260 3.31 8.40 2.52
C THR A 260 2.06 8.73 3.33
N GLY A 261 2.20 8.93 4.64
CA GLY A 261 1.10 9.36 5.49
C GLY A 261 0.08 8.27 5.78
N LEU A 262 0.42 7.02 5.46
CA LEU A 262 -0.38 5.85 5.81
C LEU A 262 0.06 5.36 7.20
N ARG A 263 -0.83 4.68 7.92
CA ARG A 263 -0.45 4.01 9.16
C ARG A 263 0.05 2.61 8.90
N ASN A 264 -0.84 1.75 8.42
CA ASN A 264 -0.53 0.36 8.16
C ASN A 264 -1.57 -0.20 7.18
N VAL A 265 -1.26 -0.11 5.89
CA VAL A 265 -2.02 -0.76 4.82
C VAL A 265 -1.47 -2.16 4.60
N GLN A 266 -2.21 -3.20 4.98
CA GLN A 266 -1.68 -4.58 4.93
C GLN A 266 -1.64 -5.15 3.51
N GLU A 267 -2.59 -4.82 2.64
CA GLU A 267 -2.67 -5.40 1.31
C GLU A 267 -3.04 -4.36 0.26
N LEU A 268 -2.47 -4.50 -0.93
CA LEU A 268 -2.60 -3.56 -2.03
C LEU A 268 -3.37 -4.20 -3.18
N ALA A 269 -4.41 -3.53 -3.67
CA ALA A 269 -5.21 -4.03 -4.79
C ALA A 269 -5.39 -2.98 -5.89
N PHE A 270 -5.10 -3.37 -7.13
CA PHE A 270 -5.37 -2.58 -8.33
C PHE A 270 -6.67 -3.03 -9.00
N ASP A 271 -7.52 -2.07 -9.39
CA ASP A 271 -8.65 -2.36 -10.26
C ASP A 271 -8.25 -2.50 -11.75
N ASP A 272 -9.22 -2.78 -12.60
CA ASP A 272 -9.03 -2.92 -14.06
C ASP A 272 -8.47 -1.67 -14.76
N PHE A 273 -8.49 -0.50 -14.11
CA PHE A 273 -7.99 0.78 -14.64
C PHE A 273 -6.75 1.29 -13.91
N GLY A 274 -6.11 0.43 -13.11
CA GLY A 274 -4.84 0.69 -12.45
C GLY A 274 -4.94 1.73 -11.33
N ASN A 275 -6.11 1.83 -10.69
CA ASN A 275 -6.32 2.59 -9.46
C ASN A 275 -5.92 1.72 -8.27
N LEU A 276 -5.06 2.26 -7.39
CA LEU A 276 -4.56 1.56 -6.22
C LEU A 276 -5.42 1.86 -4.99
N PHE A 277 -5.96 0.81 -4.38
CA PHE A 277 -6.78 0.91 -3.17
C PHE A 277 -6.18 0.09 -2.03
N SER A 278 -6.50 0.52 -0.81
CA SER A 278 -6.29 -0.25 0.41
C SER A 278 -7.25 0.22 1.51
N VAL A 279 -7.26 -0.49 2.63
CA VAL A 279 -7.80 0.00 3.90
C VAL A 279 -6.63 0.21 4.87
N ASP A 280 -6.58 1.40 5.46
CA ASP A 280 -5.53 1.84 6.37
C ASP A 280 -6.02 1.75 7.82
N ASN A 281 -5.14 1.33 8.74
CA ASN A 281 -5.47 1.23 10.16
C ASN A 281 -5.70 2.62 10.80
N ASP A 282 -6.38 2.63 11.95
CA ASP A 282 -6.79 3.83 12.72
C ASP A 282 -5.64 4.38 13.55
N GLY A 283 -5.74 4.81 14.79
CA GLY A 283 -4.58 5.15 15.64
C GLY A 283 -4.67 4.53 17.03
N ASP A 284 -5.54 3.54 17.21
CA ASP A 284 -6.04 3.07 18.51
C ASP A 284 -6.62 4.21 19.38
N ILE A 285 -7.02 5.32 18.76
CA ILE A 285 -7.65 6.46 19.43
C ILE A 285 -9.16 6.30 19.34
N ARG A 286 -9.84 6.44 20.47
CA ARG A 286 -11.28 6.13 20.62
C ARG A 286 -12.17 6.89 19.62
N GLU A 287 -11.78 8.11 19.26
CA GLU A 287 -12.52 9.03 18.40
C GLU A 287 -12.51 8.67 16.91
N GLU A 288 -11.55 7.86 16.45
CA GLU A 288 -11.33 7.59 15.02
C GLU A 288 -11.69 6.15 14.61
N ARG A 289 -11.53 5.87 13.32
CA ARG A 289 -11.77 4.57 12.68
C ARG A 289 -10.80 4.35 11.54
N GLU A 290 -10.65 3.09 11.15
CA GLU A 290 -9.92 2.66 9.97
C GLU A 290 -10.53 3.27 8.70
N ARG A 291 -9.75 3.32 7.62
CA ARG A 291 -10.04 4.21 6.49
C ARG A 291 -9.87 3.52 5.16
N PHE A 292 -10.89 3.58 4.31
CA PHE A 292 -10.76 3.15 2.91
C PHE A 292 -10.08 4.27 2.10
N VAL A 293 -8.92 3.97 1.50
CA VAL A 293 -8.04 4.95 0.85
C VAL A 293 -7.84 4.67 -0.63
N TYR A 294 -7.84 5.73 -1.44
CA TYR A 294 -7.39 5.71 -2.83
C TYR A 294 -5.99 6.30 -2.87
N ILE A 295 -5.00 5.45 -3.12
CA ILE A 295 -3.58 5.77 -3.03
C ILE A 295 -3.10 6.23 -4.41
N THR A 296 -2.56 7.44 -4.48
CA THR A 296 -2.10 8.03 -5.74
C THR A 296 -0.64 8.44 -5.65
N GLU A 297 0.02 8.58 -6.79
CA GLU A 297 1.45 8.95 -6.81
C GLU A 297 1.69 10.28 -6.08
N GLY A 298 2.62 10.25 -5.13
CA GLY A 298 2.99 11.38 -4.28
C GLY A 298 2.00 11.73 -3.17
N SER A 299 0.92 10.96 -2.99
CA SER A 299 -0.09 11.24 -1.96
C SER A 299 0.44 11.11 -0.54
N ASP A 300 -0.04 11.97 0.36
CA ASP A 300 0.18 11.91 1.80
C ASP A 300 -1.20 11.70 2.47
N SER A 301 -1.42 10.59 3.17
CA SER A 301 -2.70 10.32 3.86
C SER A 301 -2.79 10.92 5.26
N GLY A 302 -1.82 11.76 5.64
CA GLY A 302 -1.76 12.48 6.89
C GLY A 302 -0.93 11.78 7.95
N TRP A 303 -1.14 10.49 8.23
CA TRP A 303 -0.61 9.79 9.42
C TRP A 303 0.87 10.05 9.70
N ARG A 304 1.19 10.31 10.98
CA ARG A 304 2.53 10.31 11.55
C ARG A 304 2.53 9.51 12.84
N LEU A 305 3.53 8.66 13.02
CA LEU A 305 3.67 7.77 14.17
C LEU A 305 3.54 8.51 15.50
N ASN A 306 4.10 9.71 15.60
CA ASN A 306 4.04 10.55 16.79
C ASN A 306 2.62 10.80 17.32
N TRP A 307 1.59 10.75 16.46
CA TRP A 307 0.20 11.02 16.83
C TRP A 307 -0.42 9.93 17.71
N GLN A 308 0.08 8.70 17.58
CA GLN A 308 -0.26 7.55 18.44
C GLN A 308 -0.12 7.86 19.93
N PHE A 309 0.84 8.72 20.28
CA PHE A 309 1.22 9.05 21.66
C PHE A 309 0.69 10.42 22.12
N LYS A 310 -0.35 10.95 21.47
CA LYS A 310 -0.92 12.28 21.77
C LYS A 310 -2.28 12.27 22.46
N LYS A 311 -2.88 11.09 22.69
CA LYS A 311 -4.17 10.93 23.41
C LYS A 311 -4.07 9.78 24.44
N GLY A 312 -5.15 9.47 25.15
CA GLY A 312 -5.23 8.27 25.99
C GLY A 312 -4.29 8.25 27.22
N GLY A 313 -3.88 9.42 27.73
CA GLY A 313 -2.99 9.55 28.89
C GLY A 313 -1.49 9.47 28.55
N TRP A 314 -1.13 9.28 27.28
CA TRP A 314 0.24 9.41 26.79
C TRP A 314 0.86 10.78 27.04
N PRO A 315 0.15 11.93 26.86
CA PRO A 315 0.73 13.26 27.05
C PRO A 315 1.38 13.48 28.43
N GLY A 316 0.79 12.93 29.50
CA GLY A 316 1.40 12.97 30.84
C GLY A 316 2.67 12.13 30.99
N ARG A 317 2.86 11.09 30.16
CA ARG A 317 4.05 10.23 30.14
C ARG A 317 5.15 10.81 29.26
N THR A 318 4.78 11.31 28.08
CA THR A 318 5.71 11.89 27.10
C THR A 318 6.00 13.37 27.37
N GLN A 319 5.33 13.98 28.35
CA GLN A 319 5.44 15.40 28.69
C GLN A 319 5.13 16.32 27.51
N THR A 320 4.15 15.95 26.70
CA THR A 320 3.71 16.75 25.54
C THR A 320 2.30 17.31 25.74
N PRO A 321 1.86 18.32 24.94
CA PRO A 321 0.48 18.78 24.97
C PRO A 321 -0.53 17.69 24.54
N GLU A 322 -1.77 17.81 25.01
CA GLU A 322 -2.92 16.96 24.59
C GLU A 322 -3.36 17.21 23.13
N TYR A 323 -2.83 18.26 22.49
CA TYR A 323 -3.09 18.55 21.09
C TYR A 323 -2.52 17.43 20.19
N CYS A 324 -3.39 16.82 19.40
CA CYS A 324 -3.06 15.80 18.42
C CYS A 324 -3.56 16.27 17.05
N PRO A 325 -2.67 16.67 16.12
CA PRO A 325 -3.07 17.11 14.79
C PRO A 325 -4.02 16.11 14.13
N TRP A 326 -3.70 14.82 14.15
CA TRP A 326 -4.55 13.77 13.59
C TRP A 326 -6.04 13.93 13.94
N ILE A 327 -6.33 14.02 15.24
CA ILE A 327 -7.67 14.01 15.80
C ILE A 327 -8.28 15.42 15.81
N ASP A 328 -7.56 16.38 16.38
CA ASP A 328 -8.07 17.73 16.64
C ASP A 328 -8.21 18.53 15.34
N GLU A 329 -7.39 18.21 14.33
CA GLU A 329 -7.48 18.76 12.98
C GLU A 329 -8.32 17.90 12.03
N LYS A 330 -8.86 16.76 12.48
CA LYS A 330 -9.72 15.87 11.69
C LYS A 330 -9.09 15.46 10.36
N LEU A 331 -7.82 15.08 10.38
CA LEU A 331 -7.08 14.61 9.20
C LEU A 331 -7.55 13.22 8.76
N TRP A 332 -8.11 12.44 9.69
CA TRP A 332 -8.61 11.08 9.48
C TRP A 332 -10.00 11.00 8.83
N LEU A 333 -10.72 12.14 8.73
CA LEU A 333 -12.05 12.17 8.12
C LEU A 333 -11.98 12.34 6.60
N PRO A 334 -13.01 11.88 5.87
CA PRO A 334 -13.23 12.27 4.48
C PRO A 334 -13.22 13.79 4.30
N HIS A 335 -12.96 14.24 3.07
CA HIS A 335 -12.74 15.66 2.75
C HIS A 335 -13.82 16.59 3.33
N TRP A 336 -13.38 17.68 3.96
CA TRP A 336 -14.24 18.76 4.43
C TRP A 336 -13.58 20.15 4.17
N PRO A 337 -14.36 21.23 4.02
CA PRO A 337 -13.81 22.55 3.65
C PRO A 337 -12.86 23.12 4.71
N GLY A 338 -11.60 23.40 4.33
CA GLY A 338 -10.58 23.92 5.24
C GLY A 338 -9.70 22.85 5.90
N GLN A 339 -9.85 21.58 5.52
CA GLN A 339 -8.92 20.51 5.87
C GLN A 339 -7.51 20.79 5.31
N ALA A 340 -6.47 20.24 5.94
CA ALA A 340 -5.09 20.41 5.50
C ALA A 340 -4.93 20.11 3.99
N ALA A 341 -4.28 21.01 3.26
CA ALA A 341 -4.23 20.94 1.81
C ALA A 341 -3.24 19.90 1.30
N TYR A 342 -2.17 19.63 2.06
CA TYR A 342 -1.11 18.68 1.71
C TYR A 342 -1.56 17.21 1.72
N ILE A 343 -2.72 16.88 2.32
CA ILE A 343 -3.20 15.50 2.40
C ILE A 343 -4.18 15.14 1.26
N THR A 344 -4.17 13.86 0.89
CA THR A 344 -5.29 13.19 0.22
C THR A 344 -6.15 12.51 1.28
N PRO A 345 -7.37 13.01 1.56
CA PRO A 345 -8.21 12.43 2.60
C PRO A 345 -8.73 11.05 2.20
N PRO A 346 -9.10 10.21 3.18
CA PRO A 346 -9.73 8.92 2.88
C PRO A 346 -11.09 9.10 2.19
N MET A 347 -11.55 8.05 1.52
CA MET A 347 -12.85 8.07 0.86
C MET A 347 -14.00 7.88 1.87
N SER A 348 -13.77 7.06 2.90
CA SER A 348 -14.70 6.80 4.00
C SER A 348 -13.96 6.22 5.20
N GLU A 349 -14.52 6.42 6.39
CA GLU A 349 -14.28 5.55 7.54
C GLU A 349 -14.80 4.15 7.20
N PHE A 350 -14.01 3.11 7.41
CA PHE A 350 -14.37 1.75 7.02
C PHE A 350 -13.48 0.69 7.67
N SER A 351 -14.07 -0.47 7.99
CA SER A 351 -13.46 -1.66 8.59
C SER A 351 -13.21 -1.59 10.09
N VAL A 352 -12.93 -2.76 10.69
CA VAL A 352 -12.27 -2.94 11.98
C VAL A 352 -11.12 -3.92 11.77
N GLY A 353 -9.89 -3.48 12.02
CA GLY A 353 -8.64 -4.23 11.83
C GLY A 353 -8.52 -4.86 10.43
N PRO A 354 -8.30 -4.05 9.38
CA PRO A 354 -8.13 -4.53 8.01
C PRO A 354 -6.95 -5.51 7.90
N GLY A 355 -7.22 -6.68 7.32
CA GLY A 355 -6.24 -7.70 6.98
C GLY A 355 -6.11 -7.89 5.47
N GLY A 356 -6.18 -9.14 5.01
CA GLY A 356 -6.18 -9.50 3.59
C GLY A 356 -7.12 -8.66 2.72
N PHE A 357 -6.62 -8.14 1.59
CA PHE A 357 -7.39 -7.30 0.67
C PHE A 357 -7.08 -7.65 -0.80
N LYS A 358 -8.08 -8.02 -1.59
CA LYS A 358 -7.90 -8.39 -3.02
C LYS A 358 -9.05 -7.92 -3.90
N TYR A 359 -8.72 -7.61 -5.16
CA TYR A 359 -9.67 -7.34 -6.23
C TYR A 359 -9.95 -8.61 -7.02
N ASN A 360 -11.22 -8.83 -7.41
CA ASN A 360 -11.59 -9.95 -8.27
C ASN A 360 -10.90 -9.81 -9.64
N PRO A 361 -10.14 -10.81 -10.11
CA PRO A 361 -9.42 -10.73 -11.39
C PRO A 361 -10.34 -10.70 -12.62
N GLY A 362 -11.67 -10.82 -12.47
CA GLY A 362 -12.66 -10.70 -13.53
C GLY A 362 -13.29 -12.03 -13.95
N THR A 363 -12.59 -13.15 -13.75
CA THR A 363 -13.09 -14.52 -14.00
C THR A 363 -13.20 -15.37 -12.74
N ALA A 364 -12.92 -14.78 -11.57
CA ALA A 364 -13.04 -15.45 -10.28
C ALA A 364 -14.48 -15.45 -9.75
N LEU A 365 -14.89 -16.55 -9.10
CA LEU A 365 -16.24 -16.72 -8.57
C LEU A 365 -17.33 -16.45 -9.63
N ASN A 366 -18.56 -16.19 -9.21
CA ASN A 366 -19.68 -15.92 -10.09
C ASN A 366 -19.81 -14.43 -10.49
N ASP A 367 -20.77 -14.13 -11.38
CA ASP A 367 -20.98 -12.78 -11.94
C ASP A 367 -21.30 -11.70 -10.89
N ARG A 368 -21.82 -12.05 -9.71
CA ARG A 368 -22.12 -11.10 -8.62
C ARG A 368 -20.87 -10.32 -8.22
N TYR A 369 -19.74 -11.03 -8.16
CA TYR A 369 -18.48 -10.53 -7.62
C TYR A 369 -17.51 -9.97 -8.67
N LYS A 370 -17.90 -9.92 -9.95
CA LYS A 370 -17.11 -9.23 -10.97
C LYS A 370 -16.88 -7.77 -10.58
N GLY A 371 -15.61 -7.38 -10.57
CA GLY A 371 -15.17 -6.05 -10.17
C GLY A 371 -15.34 -5.73 -8.69
N ALA A 372 -15.50 -6.74 -7.83
CA ALA A 372 -15.57 -6.55 -6.39
C ALA A 372 -14.18 -6.61 -5.74
N PHE A 373 -14.01 -5.84 -4.67
CA PHE A 373 -12.95 -6.01 -3.68
C PHE A 373 -13.45 -6.89 -2.54
N PHE A 374 -12.53 -7.58 -1.90
CA PHE A 374 -12.74 -8.39 -0.70
C PHE A 374 -11.78 -7.93 0.37
N LEU A 375 -12.27 -7.75 1.59
CA LEU A 375 -11.48 -7.35 2.75
C LEU A 375 -11.73 -8.28 3.93
N CYS A 376 -10.67 -8.84 4.50
CA CYS A 376 -10.70 -9.46 5.82
C CYS A 376 -10.78 -8.38 6.91
N GLU A 377 -11.74 -8.51 7.82
CA GLU A 377 -11.88 -7.66 8.99
C GLU A 377 -11.60 -8.48 10.26
N PHE A 378 -10.48 -8.18 10.90
CA PHE A 378 -9.92 -8.93 12.00
C PHE A 378 -9.93 -8.08 13.28
N PRO A 379 -10.31 -8.62 14.45
CA PRO A 379 -10.71 -9.99 14.74
C PRO A 379 -12.23 -10.19 14.70
N VAL A 380 -12.98 -9.36 13.96
CA VAL A 380 -14.46 -9.34 13.96
C VAL A 380 -15.10 -10.47 13.15
N GLN A 381 -14.29 -11.43 12.67
CA GLN A 381 -14.71 -12.67 12.01
C GLN A 381 -15.56 -12.44 10.75
N LYS A 382 -15.16 -11.48 9.92
CA LYS A 382 -15.92 -11.06 8.75
C LYS A 382 -14.97 -10.86 7.56
N VAL A 383 -15.40 -11.29 6.39
CA VAL A 383 -14.88 -10.80 5.12
C VAL A 383 -15.99 -9.99 4.45
N THR A 384 -15.69 -8.76 4.05
CA THR A 384 -16.65 -7.86 3.39
C THR A 384 -16.29 -7.75 1.91
N ALA A 385 -17.31 -7.78 1.05
CA ALA A 385 -17.17 -7.48 -0.37
C ALA A 385 -17.83 -6.13 -0.71
N PHE A 386 -17.24 -5.40 -1.64
CA PHE A 386 -17.76 -4.12 -2.12
C PHE A 386 -17.24 -3.77 -3.52
N LYS A 387 -17.79 -2.74 -4.15
CA LYS A 387 -17.31 -2.18 -5.42
C LYS A 387 -17.00 -0.68 -5.26
N THR A 388 -16.37 -0.10 -6.27
CA THR A 388 -16.10 1.33 -6.32
C THR A 388 -16.76 1.98 -7.52
N GLU A 389 -17.23 3.21 -7.35
CA GLU A 389 -17.76 4.06 -8.43
C GLU A 389 -17.02 5.40 -8.43
N PRO A 390 -16.73 5.98 -9.62
CA PRO A 390 -16.14 7.32 -9.69
C PRO A 390 -17.00 8.38 -8.99
N LYS A 391 -16.35 9.26 -8.24
CA LYS A 391 -16.92 10.46 -7.62
C LYS A 391 -15.89 11.57 -7.71
N GLY A 392 -16.02 12.45 -8.72
CA GLY A 392 -14.97 13.42 -9.02
C GLY A 392 -13.70 12.74 -9.56
N ALA A 393 -12.53 13.16 -9.08
CA ALA A 393 -11.23 12.56 -9.38
C ALA A 393 -10.89 11.36 -8.48
N TYR A 394 -11.80 10.98 -7.59
CA TYR A 394 -11.67 9.84 -6.67
C TYR A 394 -12.88 8.90 -6.78
N PHE A 395 -13.10 8.06 -5.77
CA PHE A 395 -14.13 7.03 -5.79
C PHE A 395 -15.00 7.06 -4.53
N LYS A 396 -16.17 6.44 -4.61
CA LYS A 396 -16.99 6.07 -3.45
C LYS A 396 -17.12 4.55 -3.40
N MET A 397 -17.18 4.00 -2.20
CA MET A 397 -17.57 2.61 -1.98
C MET A 397 -19.07 2.46 -2.27
N VAL A 398 -19.45 1.37 -2.93
CA VAL A 398 -20.84 0.97 -3.18
C VAL A 398 -20.97 -0.52 -3.00
N ASP A 399 -22.21 -0.99 -2.80
CA ASP A 399 -22.52 -2.42 -2.74
C ASP A 399 -21.72 -3.17 -1.66
N GLU A 400 -21.50 -2.53 -0.50
CA GLU A 400 -20.89 -3.15 0.66
C GLU A 400 -21.81 -4.23 1.26
N HIS A 401 -21.29 -5.44 1.44
CA HIS A 401 -22.01 -6.53 2.06
C HIS A 401 -21.06 -7.57 2.66
N ILE A 402 -21.55 -8.30 3.66
CA ILE A 402 -20.81 -9.41 4.26
C ILE A 402 -20.67 -10.53 3.23
N PHE A 403 -19.44 -10.88 2.87
CA PHE A 403 -19.17 -12.01 1.98
C PHE A 403 -19.12 -13.34 2.75
N LEU A 404 -18.31 -13.37 3.81
CA LEU A 404 -18.09 -14.53 4.68
C LEU A 404 -18.15 -14.09 6.14
N PHE A 405 -18.92 -14.81 6.96
CA PHE A 405 -19.06 -14.56 8.39
C PHE A 405 -18.57 -15.74 9.22
N GLY A 406 -18.11 -15.47 10.44
CA GLY A 406 -17.74 -16.46 11.45
C GLY A 406 -16.27 -16.90 11.42
N MET A 407 -15.55 -16.63 10.33
CA MET A 407 -14.15 -17.04 10.15
C MET A 407 -13.19 -15.95 10.62
N MET A 408 -12.16 -16.33 11.38
CA MET A 408 -11.05 -15.45 11.79
C MET A 408 -10.07 -15.27 10.62
N ALA A 409 -10.57 -14.69 9.52
CA ALA A 409 -9.84 -14.55 8.27
C ALA A 409 -8.71 -13.53 8.40
N SER A 410 -7.48 -13.94 8.14
CA SER A 410 -6.28 -13.10 8.21
C SER A 410 -5.82 -12.64 6.82
N ALA A 411 -5.83 -13.54 5.84
CA ALA A 411 -5.38 -13.28 4.48
C ALA A 411 -6.27 -13.93 3.42
N ILE A 412 -6.28 -13.37 2.22
CA ILE A 412 -7.02 -13.89 1.06
C ILE A 412 -6.23 -13.74 -0.24
N ASN A 413 -6.42 -14.69 -1.16
CA ASN A 413 -5.87 -14.61 -2.52
C ASN A 413 -6.65 -15.48 -3.51
N PHE A 414 -6.57 -15.15 -4.79
CA PHE A 414 -7.20 -15.93 -5.86
C PHE A 414 -6.19 -16.90 -6.47
N GLY A 415 -6.57 -18.18 -6.56
CA GLY A 415 -5.77 -19.19 -7.27
C GLY A 415 -5.78 -18.98 -8.79
N PRO A 416 -4.85 -19.59 -9.54
CA PRO A 416 -4.91 -19.62 -11.01
C PRO A 416 -6.13 -20.39 -11.50
N ASP A 417 -6.61 -21.34 -10.68
CA ASP A 417 -7.87 -22.04 -10.89
C ASP A 417 -9.08 -21.10 -10.83
N GLY A 418 -8.91 -19.91 -10.23
CA GLY A 418 -9.80 -18.76 -9.99
C GLY A 418 -10.69 -18.84 -8.73
N SER A 419 -10.44 -19.80 -7.84
CA SER A 419 -11.09 -19.89 -6.53
C SER A 419 -10.54 -18.82 -5.59
N LEU A 420 -11.30 -18.42 -4.59
CA LEU A 420 -10.82 -17.53 -3.52
C LEU A 420 -10.38 -18.36 -2.32
N TYR A 421 -9.13 -18.22 -1.91
CA TYR A 421 -8.57 -18.91 -0.75
C TYR A 421 -8.48 -17.94 0.43
N VAL A 422 -8.88 -18.41 1.61
CA VAL A 422 -8.97 -17.64 2.85
C VAL A 422 -8.16 -18.34 3.93
N ALA A 423 -7.16 -17.66 4.47
CA ALA A 423 -6.44 -18.11 5.65
C ALA A 423 -7.27 -17.84 6.90
N ASN A 424 -7.52 -18.89 7.67
CA ASN A 424 -8.13 -18.82 8.98
C ASN A 424 -7.06 -19.08 10.04
N TRP A 425 -6.63 -18.00 10.72
CA TRP A 425 -5.71 -18.12 11.85
C TRP A 425 -6.39 -18.83 13.02
N ASP A 426 -7.66 -18.52 13.28
CA ASP A 426 -8.42 -18.99 14.44
C ASP A 426 -7.83 -18.53 15.80
N GLY A 427 -6.56 -18.18 15.92
CA GLY A 427 -5.89 -17.75 17.16
C GLY A 427 -6.17 -16.33 17.66
N LYS A 428 -6.97 -15.53 16.94
CA LYS A 428 -7.01 -14.07 17.15
C LYS A 428 -5.56 -13.54 17.08
N TRP A 429 -5.15 -12.71 18.03
CA TRP A 429 -3.84 -12.07 18.02
C TRP A 429 -2.69 -12.90 18.63
N GLN A 430 -2.92 -14.16 19.01
CA GLN A 430 -1.88 -14.99 19.63
C GLN A 430 -1.64 -16.27 18.83
N PRO A 431 -0.37 -16.60 18.53
CA PRO A 431 -0.01 -17.88 17.96
C PRO A 431 -0.54 -19.04 18.81
N ASN A 432 -1.04 -20.06 18.13
CA ASN A 432 -1.50 -21.30 18.73
C ASN A 432 -1.19 -22.48 17.80
N GLU A 433 -1.71 -23.66 18.14
CA GLU A 433 -1.53 -24.89 17.35
C GLU A 433 -2.65 -25.07 16.29
N LEU A 434 -3.30 -23.98 15.87
CA LEU A 434 -4.37 -23.97 14.88
C LEU A 434 -3.95 -23.18 13.64
N GLY A 435 -4.53 -23.57 12.50
CA GLY A 435 -4.34 -22.86 11.24
C GLY A 435 -5.00 -23.65 10.12
N SER A 436 -5.75 -22.97 9.27
CA SER A 436 -6.38 -23.62 8.10
C SER A 436 -6.48 -22.67 6.92
N ILE A 437 -6.49 -23.26 5.73
CA ILE A 437 -6.82 -22.57 4.48
C ILE A 437 -8.15 -23.12 3.99
N TRP A 438 -9.06 -22.22 3.67
CA TRP A 438 -10.38 -22.54 3.15
C TRP A 438 -10.52 -22.00 1.73
N MET A 439 -11.18 -22.76 0.89
CA MET A 439 -11.47 -22.40 -0.49
C MET A 439 -12.95 -22.02 -0.62
N VAL A 440 -13.21 -20.89 -1.27
CA VAL A 440 -14.53 -20.45 -1.70
C VAL A 440 -14.58 -20.49 -3.21
N ASP A 441 -15.58 -21.19 -3.74
CA ASP A 441 -15.78 -21.28 -5.19
C ASP A 441 -17.26 -21.49 -5.54
N ASP A 442 -17.60 -21.25 -6.80
CA ASP A 442 -18.92 -21.60 -7.35
C ASP A 442 -18.84 -22.96 -8.05
N PRO A 443 -19.51 -24.01 -7.51
CA PRO A 443 -19.50 -25.35 -8.09
C PRO A 443 -20.02 -25.40 -9.54
N ALA A 444 -20.86 -24.45 -9.96
CA ALA A 444 -21.42 -24.41 -11.31
C ALA A 444 -20.38 -24.02 -12.37
N ILE A 445 -19.30 -23.33 -11.98
CA ILE A 445 -18.31 -22.79 -12.94
C ILE A 445 -16.86 -23.20 -12.65
N ARG A 446 -16.54 -23.83 -11.50
CA ARG A 446 -15.19 -24.28 -11.11
C ARG A 446 -14.42 -24.96 -12.26
N LYS A 447 -15.09 -25.84 -13.00
CA LYS A 447 -14.51 -26.60 -14.13
C LYS A 447 -15.04 -26.15 -15.49
N SER A 448 -15.54 -24.92 -15.57
CA SER A 448 -15.97 -24.31 -16.83
C SER A 448 -14.78 -24.17 -17.79
N GLU A 449 -15.09 -24.14 -19.08
CA GLU A 449 -14.08 -24.01 -20.13
C GLU A 449 -13.27 -22.70 -19.98
N GLN A 450 -13.94 -21.61 -19.63
CA GLN A 450 -13.26 -20.33 -19.38
C GLN A 450 -12.22 -20.42 -18.25
N ARG A 451 -12.52 -21.13 -17.17
CA ARG A 451 -11.63 -21.28 -16.02
C ARG A 451 -10.42 -22.16 -16.33
N LYS A 452 -10.63 -23.23 -17.09
CA LYS A 452 -9.54 -24.07 -17.61
C LYS A 452 -8.61 -23.27 -18.52
N GLN A 453 -9.17 -22.50 -19.45
CA GLN A 453 -8.39 -21.63 -20.35
C GLN A 453 -7.60 -20.58 -19.59
N VAL A 454 -8.19 -19.98 -18.55
CA VAL A 454 -7.48 -19.01 -17.69
C VAL A 454 -6.29 -19.67 -17.00
N ALA A 455 -6.51 -20.80 -16.34
CA ALA A 455 -5.44 -21.52 -15.64
C ALA A 455 -4.34 -21.99 -16.60
N GLU A 456 -4.70 -22.51 -17.78
CA GLU A 456 -3.76 -22.92 -18.82
C GLU A 456 -2.94 -21.73 -19.35
N LEU A 457 -3.58 -20.59 -19.63
CA LEU A 457 -2.88 -19.38 -20.08
C LEU A 457 -1.92 -18.85 -19.02
N LEU A 458 -2.32 -18.82 -17.74
CA LEU A 458 -1.46 -18.36 -16.65
C LEU A 458 -0.23 -19.27 -16.47
N ARG A 459 -0.39 -20.60 -16.57
CA ARG A 459 0.73 -21.56 -16.56
C ARG A 459 1.60 -21.48 -17.81
N SER A 460 1.02 -21.03 -18.93
CA SER A 460 1.75 -20.98 -20.19
C SER A 460 2.91 -19.99 -20.14
N ASN A 461 3.99 -20.32 -20.85
CA ASN A 461 5.08 -19.37 -21.04
C ASN A 461 4.64 -18.29 -22.04
N PHE A 462 4.31 -17.09 -21.56
CA PHE A 462 3.91 -15.96 -22.41
C PHE A 462 4.96 -15.60 -23.47
N ALA A 463 6.24 -15.87 -23.23
CA ALA A 463 7.30 -15.67 -24.22
C ALA A 463 7.19 -16.58 -25.46
N SER A 464 6.42 -17.67 -25.38
CA SER A 464 6.16 -18.56 -26.52
C SER A 464 5.00 -18.12 -27.42
N HIS A 465 4.08 -17.30 -26.91
CA HIS A 465 2.92 -16.83 -27.68
C HIS A 465 3.34 -15.84 -28.77
N THR A 466 2.66 -15.87 -29.92
CA THR A 466 2.91 -14.90 -30.99
C THR A 466 2.40 -13.51 -30.62
N ASN A 467 2.95 -12.46 -31.22
CA ASN A 467 2.52 -11.10 -30.93
C ASN A 467 1.02 -10.84 -31.22
N PRO A 468 0.41 -11.36 -32.32
CA PRO A 468 -1.03 -11.24 -32.53
C PRO A 468 -1.87 -11.86 -31.41
N ILE A 469 -1.45 -13.02 -30.86
CA ILE A 469 -2.12 -13.65 -29.71
C ILE A 469 -2.03 -12.73 -28.50
N LEU A 470 -0.83 -12.26 -28.14
CA LEU A 470 -0.63 -11.38 -26.99
C LEU A 470 -1.46 -10.09 -27.11
N ILE A 471 -1.55 -9.50 -28.30
CA ILE A 471 -2.38 -8.30 -28.55
C ILE A 471 -3.86 -8.62 -28.30
N GLY A 472 -4.35 -9.77 -28.75
CA GLY A 472 -5.73 -10.22 -28.48
C GLY A 472 -6.01 -10.47 -26.99
N LEU A 473 -5.00 -10.89 -26.23
CA LEU A 473 -5.11 -11.10 -24.78
C LEU A 473 -5.20 -9.79 -23.99
N LEU A 474 -4.90 -8.62 -24.57
CA LEU A 474 -5.04 -7.33 -23.88
C LEU A 474 -6.50 -6.95 -23.59
N SER A 475 -7.48 -7.57 -24.25
CA SER A 475 -8.92 -7.45 -23.94
C SER A 475 -9.47 -8.62 -23.12
N HIS A 476 -8.62 -9.51 -22.62
CA HIS A 476 -9.08 -10.70 -21.91
C HIS A 476 -9.85 -10.32 -20.63
N ALA A 477 -10.90 -11.08 -20.28
CA ALA A 477 -11.73 -10.79 -19.11
C ALA A 477 -10.94 -10.87 -17.78
N ASP A 478 -9.93 -11.75 -17.71
CA ASP A 478 -9.04 -11.88 -16.56
C ASP A 478 -7.90 -10.85 -16.58
N GLN A 479 -7.81 -10.02 -15.54
CA GLN A 479 -6.80 -8.97 -15.36
C GLN A 479 -5.38 -9.51 -15.38
N ARG A 480 -5.12 -10.69 -14.79
CA ARG A 480 -3.77 -11.28 -14.71
C ARG A 480 -3.24 -11.64 -16.09
N ILE A 481 -4.12 -12.18 -16.96
CA ILE A 481 -3.78 -12.48 -18.35
C ILE A 481 -3.47 -11.21 -19.14
N ARG A 482 -4.28 -10.14 -18.97
CA ARG A 482 -4.02 -8.86 -19.63
C ARG A 482 -2.66 -8.29 -19.21
N LEU A 483 -2.33 -8.36 -17.91
CA LEU A 483 -1.06 -7.90 -17.36
C LEU A 483 0.13 -8.68 -17.93
N GLU A 484 0.09 -10.02 -17.90
CA GLU A 484 1.21 -10.82 -18.44
C GLU A 484 1.39 -10.62 -19.95
N ALA A 485 0.30 -10.53 -20.71
CA ALA A 485 0.36 -10.23 -22.14
C ALA A 485 0.99 -8.86 -22.41
N GLN A 486 0.60 -7.85 -21.64
CA GLN A 486 1.18 -6.50 -21.72
C GLN A 486 2.66 -6.51 -21.38
N PHE A 487 3.06 -7.13 -20.27
CA PHE A 487 4.45 -7.18 -19.83
C PHE A 487 5.33 -7.87 -20.85
N GLU A 488 4.84 -8.95 -21.46
CA GLU A 488 5.57 -9.63 -22.52
C GLU A 488 5.69 -8.78 -23.79
N LEU A 489 4.64 -8.08 -24.21
CA LEU A 489 4.71 -7.15 -25.34
C LEU A 489 5.68 -5.98 -25.07
N ALA A 490 5.71 -5.48 -23.84
CA ALA A 490 6.68 -4.46 -23.41
C ALA A 490 8.11 -5.00 -23.42
N ARG A 491 8.34 -6.20 -22.89
CA ARG A 491 9.65 -6.88 -22.91
C ARG A 491 10.17 -7.10 -24.33
N ARG A 492 9.27 -7.39 -25.28
CA ARG A 492 9.56 -7.53 -26.72
C ARG A 492 9.69 -6.20 -27.47
N ASP A 493 9.55 -5.06 -26.79
CA ASP A 493 9.65 -3.72 -27.35
C ASP A 493 8.68 -3.47 -28.54
N ARG A 494 7.44 -3.98 -28.44
CA ARG A 494 6.41 -3.88 -29.51
C ARG A 494 5.75 -2.50 -29.58
N PHE A 495 6.55 -1.45 -29.71
CA PHE A 495 6.10 -0.06 -29.71
C PHE A 495 5.01 0.22 -30.74
N ASP A 496 5.18 -0.23 -31.98
CA ASP A 496 4.28 0.12 -33.09
C ASP A 496 2.90 -0.54 -32.96
N GLU A 497 2.85 -1.81 -32.54
CA GLU A 497 1.61 -2.53 -32.25
C GLU A 497 0.86 -1.91 -31.08
N LEU A 498 1.54 -1.65 -29.96
CA LEU A 498 0.93 -1.05 -28.79
C LEU A 498 0.41 0.36 -29.10
N LEU A 499 1.17 1.18 -29.83
CA LEU A 499 0.71 2.51 -30.25
C LEU A 499 -0.44 2.43 -31.25
N GLY A 500 -0.42 1.46 -32.16
CA GLY A 500 -1.52 1.16 -33.08
C GLY A 500 -2.81 0.91 -32.32
N LEU A 501 -2.79 -0.04 -31.39
CA LEU A 501 -3.94 -0.41 -30.57
C LEU A 501 -4.42 0.72 -29.67
N ALA A 502 -3.52 1.37 -28.91
CA ALA A 502 -3.87 2.49 -28.03
C ALA A 502 -4.63 3.62 -28.76
N THR A 503 -4.29 3.86 -30.02
CA THR A 503 -4.85 4.94 -30.84
C THR A 503 -6.01 4.52 -31.75
N ASP A 504 -6.43 3.24 -31.70
CA ASP A 504 -7.58 2.76 -32.46
C ASP A 504 -8.89 3.14 -31.75
N PRO A 505 -9.71 4.06 -32.30
CA PRO A 505 -10.97 4.46 -31.68
C PRO A 505 -12.02 3.33 -31.65
N LYS A 506 -11.80 2.22 -32.37
CA LYS A 506 -12.67 1.04 -32.39
C LYS A 506 -12.14 -0.10 -31.53
N GLY A 507 -10.94 0.03 -30.96
CA GLY A 507 -10.33 -0.99 -30.11
C GLY A 507 -11.10 -1.17 -28.80
N ASP A 508 -11.06 -2.38 -28.24
CA ASP A 508 -11.60 -2.67 -26.92
C ASP A 508 -10.99 -1.73 -25.86
N ARG A 509 -11.82 -1.24 -24.94
CA ARG A 509 -11.40 -0.23 -23.97
C ARG A 509 -10.22 -0.72 -23.12
N LEU A 510 -10.30 -1.95 -22.58
CA LEU A 510 -9.24 -2.49 -21.73
C LEU A 510 -7.98 -2.77 -22.54
N ALA A 511 -8.11 -3.30 -23.77
CA ALA A 511 -6.96 -3.50 -24.64
C ALA A 511 -6.19 -2.21 -24.92
N ARG A 512 -6.91 -1.10 -25.14
CA ARG A 512 -6.31 0.23 -25.34
C ARG A 512 -5.62 0.74 -24.08
N VAL A 513 -6.21 0.53 -22.91
CA VAL A 513 -5.62 0.89 -21.60
C VAL A 513 -4.32 0.13 -21.36
N HIS A 514 -4.34 -1.21 -21.49
CA HIS A 514 -3.15 -2.04 -21.35
C HIS A 514 -2.09 -1.73 -22.40
N ALA A 515 -2.48 -1.38 -23.63
CA ALA A 515 -1.54 -0.93 -24.64
C ALA A 515 -0.81 0.36 -24.22
N MET A 516 -1.52 1.32 -23.61
CA MET A 516 -0.90 2.54 -23.05
C MET A 516 0.03 2.24 -21.87
N TRP A 517 -0.34 1.34 -20.97
CA TRP A 517 0.55 0.92 -19.89
C TRP A 517 1.81 0.22 -20.40
N GLY A 518 1.66 -0.67 -21.39
CA GLY A 518 2.78 -1.31 -22.08
C GLY A 518 3.74 -0.30 -22.71
N LEU A 519 3.22 0.74 -23.37
CA LEU A 519 4.05 1.85 -23.89
C LEU A 519 4.82 2.60 -22.80
N GLY A 520 4.23 2.72 -21.60
CA GLY A 520 4.87 3.35 -20.44
C GLY A 520 6.08 2.57 -19.91
N GLN A 521 6.09 1.25 -20.12
CA GLN A 521 7.18 0.34 -19.71
C GLN A 521 8.36 0.31 -20.69
N LEU A 522 8.16 0.79 -21.92
CA LEU A 522 9.20 0.79 -22.93
C LEU A 522 10.28 1.81 -22.62
N ARG A 523 11.50 1.51 -23.08
CA ARG A 523 12.62 2.45 -22.97
C ARG A 523 12.30 3.76 -23.68
N ALA A 524 12.65 4.86 -23.02
CA ALA A 524 12.54 6.21 -23.55
C ALA A 524 13.31 6.39 -24.86
N GLY A 525 12.86 7.31 -25.71
CA GLY A 525 13.57 7.63 -26.93
C GLY A 525 12.96 8.82 -27.67
N ARG A 526 13.78 9.82 -27.98
CA ARG A 526 13.34 11.11 -28.54
C ARG A 526 12.35 11.01 -29.70
N GLN A 527 12.59 10.11 -30.65
CA GLN A 527 11.69 9.91 -31.80
C GLN A 527 10.39 9.19 -31.41
N ARG A 528 10.47 8.20 -30.51
CA ARG A 528 9.29 7.50 -29.97
C ARG A 528 8.43 8.46 -29.16
N ASP A 529 9.03 9.26 -28.31
CA ASP A 529 8.36 10.25 -27.46
C ASP A 529 7.68 11.34 -28.31
N LYS A 530 8.34 11.80 -29.38
CA LYS A 530 7.73 12.69 -30.38
C LYS A 530 6.52 12.04 -31.06
N ARG A 531 6.60 10.74 -31.40
CA ARG A 531 5.47 10.00 -31.99
C ARG A 531 4.33 9.82 -31.00
N LEU A 532 4.62 9.50 -29.73
CA LEU A 532 3.63 9.40 -28.66
C LEU A 532 2.91 10.73 -28.49
N ALA A 533 3.63 11.82 -28.24
CA ALA A 533 3.05 13.14 -28.02
C ALA A 533 2.11 13.58 -29.16
N LYS A 534 2.42 13.20 -30.41
CA LYS A 534 1.58 13.50 -31.58
C LYS A 534 0.34 12.62 -31.71
N ARG A 535 0.42 11.34 -31.30
CA ARG A 535 -0.58 10.32 -31.61
C ARG A 535 -1.49 9.94 -30.45
N LEU A 536 -1.10 10.23 -29.21
CA LEU A 536 -1.91 9.85 -28.05
C LEU A 536 -3.34 10.42 -28.14
N PRO A 537 -4.35 9.64 -27.74
CA PRO A 537 -5.77 9.94 -27.99
C PRO A 537 -6.32 10.94 -26.96
N PHE A 538 -5.72 12.13 -26.85
CA PHE A 538 -6.16 13.19 -25.92
C PHE A 538 -7.56 13.75 -26.22
N ALA A 539 -8.13 13.45 -27.38
CA ALA A 539 -9.47 13.89 -27.78
C ALA A 539 -10.46 12.73 -27.98
N ASP A 540 -10.16 11.56 -27.40
CA ASP A 540 -11.06 10.39 -27.48
C ASP A 540 -12.44 10.68 -26.88
N ILE A 541 -13.47 9.99 -27.37
CA ILE A 541 -14.83 10.11 -26.82
C ILE A 541 -14.92 9.53 -25.41
N ASP A 542 -14.14 8.47 -25.12
CA ASP A 542 -14.07 7.84 -23.81
C ASP A 542 -13.13 8.64 -22.89
N TYR A 543 -13.66 9.11 -21.77
CA TYR A 543 -12.87 9.88 -20.80
C TYR A 543 -11.76 9.05 -20.17
N GLU A 544 -11.92 7.73 -20.05
CA GLU A 544 -10.88 6.87 -19.50
C GLU A 544 -9.68 6.79 -20.43
N ILE A 545 -9.93 6.73 -21.74
CA ILE A 545 -8.86 6.72 -22.73
C ILE A 545 -8.10 8.05 -22.70
N ARG A 546 -8.80 9.19 -22.58
CA ARG A 546 -8.15 10.50 -22.40
C ARG A 546 -7.33 10.57 -21.11
N ALA A 547 -7.86 10.05 -20.01
CA ALA A 547 -7.18 10.01 -18.71
C ALA A 547 -5.90 9.17 -18.76
N GLN A 548 -5.95 7.99 -19.36
CA GLN A 548 -4.79 7.10 -19.50
C GLN A 548 -3.77 7.65 -20.50
N ALA A 549 -4.21 8.36 -21.54
CA ALA A 549 -3.31 9.09 -22.44
C ALA A 549 -2.55 10.20 -21.70
N ALA A 550 -3.24 10.97 -20.84
CA ALA A 550 -2.60 11.98 -19.99
C ALA A 550 -1.62 11.34 -18.99
N LYS A 551 -2.02 10.25 -18.32
CA LYS A 551 -1.14 9.48 -17.41
C LYS A 551 0.13 9.01 -18.13
N LEU A 552 0.01 8.40 -19.31
CA LEU A 552 1.16 7.95 -20.10
C LEU A 552 2.06 9.11 -20.53
N ALA A 553 1.49 10.25 -20.90
CA ALA A 553 2.27 11.44 -21.24
C ALA A 553 3.11 11.92 -20.05
N GLY A 554 2.55 11.86 -18.84
CA GLY A 554 3.25 12.15 -17.59
C GLY A 554 4.34 11.12 -17.27
N THR A 555 4.02 9.83 -17.26
CA THR A 555 4.98 8.73 -17.03
C THR A 555 6.19 8.79 -17.96
N ARG A 556 5.98 9.26 -19.20
CA ARG A 556 7.03 9.41 -20.22
C ARG A 556 7.65 10.83 -20.26
N ALA A 557 7.21 11.74 -19.39
CA ALA A 557 7.61 13.15 -19.32
C ALA A 557 7.57 13.86 -20.71
N LEU A 558 6.46 13.69 -21.44
CA LEU A 558 6.31 14.17 -22.82
C LEU A 558 6.08 15.69 -22.88
N THR A 559 7.15 16.48 -22.89
CA THR A 559 7.08 17.95 -23.01
C THR A 559 6.33 18.44 -24.25
N LEU A 560 6.38 17.70 -25.37
CA LEU A 560 5.63 18.03 -26.58
C LEU A 560 4.11 17.88 -26.44
N ALA A 561 3.63 17.19 -25.40
CA ALA A 561 2.21 17.05 -25.10
C ALA A 561 1.66 18.18 -24.22
N THR A 562 2.52 19.07 -23.67
CA THR A 562 2.12 20.13 -22.74
C THR A 562 0.91 20.95 -23.21
N PRO A 563 0.81 21.43 -24.47
CA PRO A 563 -0.37 22.17 -24.90
C PRO A 563 -1.68 21.36 -24.79
N ARG A 564 -1.63 20.06 -25.12
CA ARG A 564 -2.78 19.16 -24.99
C ARG A 564 -3.13 18.88 -23.53
N LEU A 565 -2.13 18.71 -22.68
CA LEU A 565 -2.34 18.51 -21.24
C LEU A 565 -2.97 19.76 -20.60
N VAL A 566 -2.56 20.96 -21.02
CA VAL A 566 -3.20 22.22 -20.61
C VAL A 566 -4.68 22.26 -21.01
N ASP A 567 -5.01 21.87 -22.25
CA ASP A 567 -6.42 21.77 -22.70
C ASP A 567 -7.23 20.83 -21.78
N LEU A 568 -6.64 19.70 -21.39
CA LEU A 568 -7.27 18.68 -20.55
C LEU A 568 -7.51 19.12 -19.09
N LEU A 569 -6.87 20.18 -18.60
CA LEU A 569 -7.22 20.78 -17.29
C LEU A 569 -8.65 21.38 -17.28
N CYS A 570 -9.26 21.53 -18.45
CA CYS A 570 -10.64 21.99 -18.63
C CYS A 570 -11.60 20.88 -19.09
N ASP A 571 -11.17 19.61 -19.07
CA ASP A 571 -12.01 18.47 -19.45
C ASP A 571 -13.26 18.35 -18.55
N LYS A 572 -14.35 17.77 -19.05
CA LYS A 572 -15.56 17.54 -18.24
C LYS A 572 -15.37 16.47 -17.17
N SER A 573 -14.42 15.56 -17.36
CA SER A 573 -14.08 14.49 -16.42
C SER A 573 -12.98 14.93 -15.46
N ALA A 574 -13.28 14.90 -14.17
CA ALA A 574 -12.30 15.19 -13.12
C ALA A 574 -11.13 14.19 -13.13
N ARG A 575 -11.35 12.92 -13.51
CA ARG A 575 -10.26 11.95 -13.70
C ARG A 575 -9.27 12.38 -14.79
N VAL A 576 -9.78 12.98 -15.87
CA VAL A 576 -8.91 13.52 -16.95
C VAL A 576 -8.14 14.73 -16.46
N GLN A 577 -8.80 15.65 -15.76
CA GLN A 577 -8.15 16.82 -15.14
C GLN A 577 -7.04 16.39 -14.16
N PHE A 578 -7.30 15.38 -13.34
CA PHE A 578 -6.35 14.80 -12.39
C PHE A 578 -5.07 14.34 -13.09
N HIS A 579 -5.18 13.45 -14.08
CA HIS A 579 -4.01 12.93 -14.78
C HIS A 579 -3.30 13.99 -15.63
N ALA A 580 -4.03 14.96 -16.17
CA ALA A 580 -3.43 16.08 -16.88
C ALA A 580 -2.58 16.96 -15.95
N ALA A 581 -3.08 17.30 -14.76
CA ALA A 581 -2.34 18.10 -13.79
C ALA A 581 -1.08 17.36 -13.26
N MET A 582 -1.20 16.06 -12.95
CA MET A 582 -0.06 15.21 -12.59
C MET A 582 1.00 15.19 -13.71
N ALA A 583 0.56 15.01 -14.95
CA ALA A 583 1.46 14.92 -16.11
C ALA A 583 2.19 16.24 -16.42
N LEU A 584 1.56 17.39 -16.17
CA LEU A 584 2.22 18.69 -16.33
C LEU A 584 3.38 18.88 -15.35
N GLY A 585 3.24 18.40 -14.11
CA GLY A 585 4.33 18.38 -13.13
C GLY A 585 5.50 17.53 -13.60
N GLN A 586 5.22 16.34 -14.15
CA GLN A 586 6.24 15.44 -14.68
C GLN A 586 6.91 15.97 -15.96
N ALA A 587 6.19 16.78 -16.76
CA ALA A 587 6.76 17.45 -17.94
C ALA A 587 7.65 18.66 -17.58
N GLY A 588 7.45 19.28 -16.42
CA GLY A 588 8.37 20.26 -15.85
C GLY A 588 8.42 21.64 -16.54
N SER A 589 7.30 22.13 -17.08
CA SER A 589 7.25 23.44 -17.75
C SER A 589 6.57 24.52 -16.90
N SER A 590 7.33 25.54 -16.49
CA SER A 590 6.86 26.67 -15.68
C SER A 590 5.89 27.62 -16.39
N GLU A 591 5.70 27.45 -17.71
CA GLU A 591 4.65 28.13 -18.48
C GLU A 591 3.23 27.65 -18.10
N THR A 592 3.14 26.49 -17.43
CA THR A 592 1.87 25.84 -17.08
C THR A 592 1.31 26.30 -15.72
N THR A 593 2.11 27.02 -14.92
CA THR A 593 1.76 27.46 -13.57
C THR A 593 0.43 28.22 -13.50
N SER A 594 0.20 29.18 -14.41
CA SER A 594 -1.05 29.96 -14.45
C SER A 594 -2.28 29.09 -14.79
N HIS A 595 -2.10 28.02 -15.56
CA HIS A 595 -3.17 27.09 -15.92
C HIS A 595 -3.53 26.16 -14.75
N LEU A 596 -2.53 25.74 -13.97
CA LEU A 596 -2.73 24.99 -12.73
C LEU A 596 -3.41 25.86 -11.65
N PHE A 597 -3.04 27.13 -11.54
CA PHE A 597 -3.75 28.09 -10.68
C PHE A 597 -5.21 28.25 -11.11
N ALA A 598 -5.48 28.33 -12.41
CA ALA A 598 -6.85 28.40 -12.91
C ALA A 598 -7.65 27.11 -12.61
N LEU A 599 -7.02 25.93 -12.65
CA LEU A 599 -7.64 24.67 -12.22
C LEU A 599 -8.03 24.72 -10.73
N LEU A 600 -7.11 25.16 -9.87
CA LEU A 600 -7.35 25.31 -8.43
C LEU A 600 -8.46 26.33 -8.12
N GLU A 601 -8.50 27.44 -8.85
CA GLU A 601 -9.56 28.45 -8.72
C GLU A 601 -10.93 27.92 -9.15
N ARG A 602 -11.02 27.08 -10.19
CA ARG A 602 -12.27 26.42 -10.59
C ARG A 602 -12.68 25.33 -9.60
N ASN A 603 -11.71 24.54 -9.13
CA ASN A 603 -11.94 23.47 -8.16
C ASN A 603 -12.50 24.02 -6.84
N LYS A 604 -12.01 25.18 -6.37
CA LYS A 604 -12.43 25.81 -5.09
C LYS A 604 -12.46 24.82 -3.93
N ASP A 605 -11.45 23.97 -3.86
CA ASP A 605 -11.34 22.94 -2.82
C ASP A 605 -12.49 21.91 -2.77
N ARG A 606 -13.27 21.74 -3.86
CA ARG A 606 -14.39 20.79 -3.87
C ARG A 606 -13.94 19.33 -4.00
N ASP A 607 -12.86 19.12 -4.74
CA ASP A 607 -12.25 17.81 -4.95
C ASP A 607 -10.79 17.85 -4.49
N ALA A 608 -10.52 17.16 -3.39
CA ALA A 608 -9.18 17.09 -2.79
C ALA A 608 -8.16 16.39 -3.69
N TYR A 609 -8.60 15.49 -4.58
CA TYR A 609 -7.71 14.79 -5.49
C TYR A 609 -7.34 15.67 -6.68
N ILE A 610 -8.24 16.53 -7.16
CA ILE A 610 -7.87 17.61 -8.10
C ILE A 610 -6.87 18.58 -7.46
N ARG A 611 -7.08 18.93 -6.19
CA ARG A 611 -6.12 19.76 -5.43
C ARG A 611 -4.76 19.09 -5.34
N HIS A 612 -4.70 17.81 -4.95
CA HIS A 612 -3.48 17.00 -4.93
C HIS A 612 -2.76 17.01 -6.28
N ALA A 613 -3.48 16.70 -7.37
CA ALA A 613 -2.89 16.67 -8.70
C ALA A 613 -2.35 18.03 -9.15
N ALA A 614 -3.03 19.12 -8.82
CA ALA A 614 -2.54 20.47 -9.09
C ALA A 614 -1.33 20.84 -8.24
N ILE A 615 -1.28 20.43 -6.96
CA ILE A 615 -0.09 20.59 -6.09
C ILE A 615 1.09 19.85 -6.68
N MET A 616 0.92 18.59 -7.07
CA MET A 616 1.97 17.79 -7.73
C MET A 616 2.41 18.42 -9.06
N GLY A 617 1.45 18.92 -9.84
CA GLY A 617 1.70 19.71 -11.04
C GLY A 617 2.59 20.92 -10.76
N LEU A 618 2.26 21.71 -9.74
CA LEU A 618 3.02 22.89 -9.32
C LEU A 618 4.41 22.53 -8.79
N THR A 619 4.51 21.53 -7.91
CA THR A 619 5.80 21.07 -7.36
C THR A 619 6.77 20.63 -8.45
N GLY A 620 6.29 19.98 -9.51
CA GLY A 620 7.16 19.50 -10.60
C GLY A 620 7.46 20.54 -11.68
N SER A 621 6.66 21.60 -11.82
CA SER A 621 6.74 22.50 -12.97
C SER A 621 6.92 23.99 -12.65
N ALA A 622 6.47 24.48 -11.50
CA ALA A 622 6.53 25.90 -11.18
C ALA A 622 7.89 26.30 -10.59
N GLU A 623 8.35 27.51 -10.93
CA GLU A 623 9.48 28.11 -10.22
C GLU A 623 9.02 28.56 -8.81
N PRO A 624 9.86 28.42 -7.76
CA PRO A 624 9.51 28.85 -6.40
C PRO A 624 9.02 30.30 -6.32
N GLU A 625 9.57 31.20 -7.13
CA GLU A 625 9.18 32.61 -7.19
C GLU A 625 7.73 32.79 -7.68
N GLN A 626 7.26 31.95 -8.61
CA GLN A 626 5.86 31.98 -9.07
C GLN A 626 4.92 31.53 -7.94
N LEU A 627 5.32 30.53 -7.14
CA LEU A 627 4.57 30.08 -5.97
C LEU A 627 4.52 31.18 -4.91
N ILE A 628 5.65 31.83 -4.59
CA ILE A 628 5.73 32.91 -3.60
C ILE A 628 4.90 34.13 -4.04
N ALA A 629 4.96 34.51 -5.31
CA ALA A 629 4.18 35.62 -5.86
C ALA A 629 2.67 35.40 -5.73
N SER A 630 2.23 34.14 -5.72
CA SER A 630 0.82 33.77 -5.51
C SER A 630 0.27 34.12 -4.12
N SER A 631 1.10 34.51 -3.15
CA SER A 631 0.66 35.03 -1.84
C SER A 631 -0.33 36.20 -1.93
N SER A 632 -0.33 36.93 -3.05
CA SER A 632 -1.26 38.03 -3.34
C SER A 632 -2.49 37.61 -4.17
N HIS A 633 -2.59 36.34 -4.56
CA HIS A 633 -3.66 35.83 -5.43
C HIS A 633 -5.02 35.86 -4.74
N GLY A 634 -6.09 36.20 -5.47
CA GLY A 634 -7.44 36.36 -4.89
C GLY A 634 -8.06 35.07 -4.33
N SER A 635 -7.71 33.91 -4.90
CA SER A 635 -8.23 32.60 -4.48
C SER A 635 -7.40 31.96 -3.37
N ALA A 636 -8.02 31.68 -2.21
CA ALA A 636 -7.37 30.97 -1.10
C ALA A 636 -6.94 29.54 -1.50
N ALA A 637 -7.68 28.87 -2.38
CA ALA A 637 -7.35 27.54 -2.89
C ALA A 637 -6.04 27.53 -3.70
N VAL A 638 -5.71 28.63 -4.38
CA VAL A 638 -4.42 28.78 -5.07
C VAL A 638 -3.29 29.00 -4.05
N ARG A 639 -3.51 29.89 -3.08
CA ARG A 639 -2.49 30.23 -2.08
C ARG A 639 -2.11 29.03 -1.22
N VAL A 640 -3.10 28.28 -0.72
CA VAL A 640 -2.84 27.09 0.11
C VAL A 640 -2.14 25.98 -0.68
N ALA A 641 -2.47 25.80 -1.98
CA ALA A 641 -1.80 24.82 -2.82
C ALA A 641 -0.35 25.23 -3.13
N ALA A 642 -0.07 26.53 -3.26
CA ALA A 642 1.29 27.03 -3.38
C ALA A 642 2.11 26.77 -2.10
N VAL A 643 1.51 26.95 -0.92
CA VAL A 643 2.13 26.57 0.35
C VAL A 643 2.42 25.06 0.39
N ALA A 644 1.45 24.22 0.04
CA ALA A 644 1.64 22.77 -0.01
C ALA A 644 2.73 22.35 -1.03
N ALA A 645 2.84 23.04 -2.17
CA ALA A 645 3.92 22.82 -3.13
C ALA A 645 5.29 23.23 -2.55
N LEU A 646 5.37 24.38 -1.86
CA LEU A 646 6.59 24.84 -1.18
C LEU A 646 7.00 23.91 -0.02
N ARG A 647 6.04 23.32 0.70
CA ARG A 647 6.26 22.26 1.71
C ARG A 647 7.02 21.09 1.09
N ARG A 648 6.54 20.59 -0.06
CA ARG A 648 7.18 19.47 -0.77
C ARG A 648 8.58 19.82 -1.30
N LEU A 649 8.79 21.07 -1.68
CA LEU A 649 10.10 21.60 -2.09
C LEU A 649 11.03 21.93 -0.91
N ARG A 650 10.52 21.85 0.33
CA ARG A 650 11.20 22.30 1.57
C ARG A 650 11.74 23.73 1.46
N HIS A 651 10.96 24.62 0.86
CA HIS A 651 11.42 25.96 0.48
C HIS A 651 10.91 27.05 1.44
N THR A 652 11.81 27.91 1.94
CA THR A 652 11.54 28.99 2.94
C THR A 652 10.50 30.01 2.50
N GLY A 653 10.22 30.10 1.20
CA GLY A 653 9.14 30.93 0.64
C GLY A 653 7.75 30.73 1.27
N ALA A 654 7.51 29.61 1.96
CA ALA A 654 6.29 29.37 2.75
C ALA A 654 6.04 30.47 3.81
N GLU A 655 7.09 31.13 4.32
CA GLU A 655 7.00 32.23 5.28
C GLU A 655 6.14 33.40 4.78
N LYS A 656 6.10 33.60 3.45
CA LYS A 656 5.35 34.70 2.84
C LYS A 656 3.86 34.62 3.15
N PHE A 657 3.37 33.45 3.49
CA PHE A 657 1.96 33.15 3.75
C PHE A 657 1.60 33.21 5.25
N LEU A 658 2.55 33.47 6.15
CA LEU A 658 2.30 33.58 7.61
C LEU A 658 1.50 34.82 8.02
N ASN A 659 1.22 35.73 7.08
CA ASN A 659 0.34 36.89 7.29
C ASN A 659 -0.94 36.82 6.44
N ASP A 660 -1.29 35.63 5.92
CA ASP A 660 -2.49 35.46 5.12
C ASP A 660 -3.76 35.72 5.95
N LYS A 661 -4.75 36.38 5.35
CA LYS A 661 -6.03 36.67 6.01
C LYS A 661 -6.92 35.43 6.13
N SER A 662 -6.66 34.40 5.33
CA SER A 662 -7.36 33.13 5.38
C SER A 662 -6.67 32.24 6.42
N GLU A 663 -7.38 31.92 7.51
CA GLU A 663 -6.90 31.01 8.54
C GLU A 663 -6.43 29.67 7.98
N TRP A 664 -7.13 29.14 6.96
CA TRP A 664 -6.73 27.92 6.27
C TRP A 664 -5.34 28.00 5.63
N VAL A 665 -5.00 29.13 4.99
CA VAL A 665 -3.68 29.33 4.34
C VAL A 665 -2.60 29.56 5.39
N LEU A 666 -2.91 30.37 6.41
CA LEU A 666 -2.01 30.62 7.54
C LEU A 666 -1.62 29.33 8.24
N ARG A 667 -2.61 28.49 8.58
CA ARG A 667 -2.38 27.21 9.24
C ARG A 667 -1.57 26.26 8.38
N GLU A 668 -1.88 26.15 7.09
CA GLU A 668 -1.08 25.34 6.16
C GLU A 668 0.38 25.83 6.13
N ALA A 669 0.62 27.15 6.17
CA ALA A 669 1.97 27.71 6.16
C ALA A 669 2.73 27.42 7.46
N VAL A 670 2.06 27.52 8.61
CA VAL A 670 2.62 27.12 9.91
C VAL A 670 2.99 25.64 9.88
N SER A 671 2.06 24.76 9.50
CA SER A 671 2.29 23.32 9.40
C SER A 671 3.39 22.96 8.40
N ALA A 672 3.43 23.61 7.23
CA ALA A 672 4.46 23.38 6.22
C ALA A 672 5.88 23.67 6.74
N ILE A 673 6.03 24.67 7.61
CA ILE A 673 7.32 25.06 8.18
C ILE A 673 7.67 24.21 9.41
N HIS A 674 6.70 23.89 10.26
CA HIS A 674 6.92 23.30 11.58
C HIS A 674 6.76 21.77 11.66
N ASP A 675 5.96 21.15 10.80
CA ASP A 675 5.69 19.70 10.91
C ASP A 675 6.92 18.83 10.56
N ASP A 676 6.81 17.53 10.85
CA ASP A 676 7.71 16.40 10.52
C ASP A 676 9.03 16.75 9.82
N GLU A 677 9.05 16.94 8.48
CA GLU A 677 10.30 17.19 7.74
C GLU A 677 10.92 18.57 7.98
N SER A 678 10.12 19.52 8.46
CA SER A 678 10.40 20.92 8.82
C SER A 678 11.17 21.74 7.79
N ILE A 679 10.82 23.02 7.68
CA ILE A 679 11.65 24.00 6.98
C ILE A 679 12.45 24.72 8.07
N LEU A 680 13.54 24.10 8.52
CA LEU A 680 14.30 24.53 9.70
C LEU A 680 14.69 26.01 9.66
N GLU A 681 15.08 26.49 8.48
CA GLU A 681 15.48 27.87 8.22
C GLU A 681 14.33 28.88 8.44
N ALA A 682 13.08 28.43 8.31
CA ALA A 682 11.88 29.25 8.46
C ALA A 682 11.19 29.14 9.83
N LEU A 683 11.64 28.22 10.70
CA LEU A 683 11.08 28.04 12.04
C LEU A 683 11.06 29.34 12.89
N PRO A 684 12.09 30.21 12.87
CA PRO A 684 12.04 31.46 13.63
C PRO A 684 10.85 32.36 13.25
N SER A 685 10.45 32.35 11.98
CA SER A 685 9.32 33.15 11.49
C SER A 685 7.99 32.66 12.05
N VAL A 686 7.81 31.33 12.20
CA VAL A 686 6.64 30.75 12.88
C VAL A 686 6.67 31.05 14.38
N ALA A 687 7.83 30.93 15.03
CA ALA A 687 7.97 31.22 16.46
C ALA A 687 7.58 32.67 16.80
N ASN A 688 7.87 33.62 15.91
CA ASN A 688 7.49 35.03 16.06
C ASN A 688 5.98 35.30 16.02
N LEU A 689 5.15 34.33 15.61
CA LEU A 689 3.68 34.44 15.68
C LEU A 689 3.14 34.21 17.09
N LEU A 690 3.91 33.57 17.97
CA LEU A 690 3.51 33.35 19.35
C LEU A 690 3.46 34.69 20.10
N PRO A 691 2.46 34.94 20.96
CA PRO A 691 2.44 36.13 21.78
C PRO A 691 3.74 36.19 22.61
N GLY A 692 4.39 37.36 22.62
CA GLY A 692 5.60 37.57 23.42
C GLY A 692 5.34 37.19 24.87
N SER A 693 6.13 36.24 25.37
CA SER A 693 6.08 35.72 26.75
C SER A 693 6.36 36.78 27.79
#